data_AF-D7CSC4-F1
#
_entry.id   AF-D7CSC4-F1
#
_cell.length_a   1.000
_cell.length_b   1.000
_cell.length_c   1.000
_cell.angle_alpha   90.00
_cell.angle_beta   90.00
_cell.angle_gamma   90.00
#
_symmetry.space_group_name_H-M   'P 1'
#
loop_
_entity.id
_entity.type
_entity.pdbx_description
1 polymer ?
#
loop_
_entity_poly.entity_id
_entity_poly.type
_entity_poly.pdbx_seq_one_letter_code
_entity_poly.pdbx_strand_id
1 'polypeptide(L)'
;MLPPYPNQPTASSSQPTLSVVIAAFTDARWPQLLAAVASVAAQRTPAELVVVVDHNDALLARARAALPAHYAAHATREGAPGALVIIPNTRARGLSGARNSGVAAATGEIIAFLDDDAVAEPDWLTHLTAPYGDPQVLGVGGAVLPAWPGAAPNWFPEEFGWVVGCSYRGGPRARAEVRNFIGCNMSFRRSALAAVGEFRVGLGRLGALPEGGEETELCIRLRQRFPEGRLLHVPEARVVHRIAARRLSLRYFAARCYAEGVSKARLTETVGRTDALEAERAYTRTALPRGVLRGLGAAFGGELAGFARAAAIALGLGLTALGYFVGLAKGYGRARGTPRAALPASAAAFEPVQLVDIDLKGGVPDLQPALSAAGRPYRRALALVRFAGRPLGLVKLEPGRAGVSARAFGEAIAAQLGVQTTSAKRVSQGLPGCAAGDKRWPFVSVVIATRERAQSLERCLASVAELEYPDFEVIVVDNNPATSATRELVAAFSAQRPALRLRYVREDFPGGAAAHNRGVLAARAEIIAFTDDDVVVDKGWLRALVAGFGAAERVGCVTGMILPAELETAPQGWLEQYGGFNKGFELRAFNLTDRRPPSPLYPYAAGIFGSGANMAFTREALFAFGGFDPALGPGSQGVGGEDLAAFFDVVTHGYTLVYQPAALLWHYHRRDYEGLRRQIYGYGVGFTAFLTKTVVERPARVFALLPLGWWALTHLLSPTSPKNANKRADYPPELSRLELRGLLYGPLAYLRSRWRLRGVRGRGRLVREAPHPSLPAERLAA
;
A
#
# COMPACT_ATOMS: atom_id res chain seq x y z
N MET A 1 11.10 -60.61 31.79
CA MET A 1 12.33 -60.44 30.99
C MET A 1 11.94 -60.45 29.52
N LEU A 2 12.04 -59.29 28.87
CA LEU A 2 11.86 -59.11 27.43
C LEU A 2 13.23 -58.70 26.85
N PRO A 3 13.55 -59.07 25.59
CA PRO A 3 14.93 -59.07 25.09
C PRO A 3 15.48 -57.65 24.87
N PRO A 4 16.81 -57.47 24.91
CA PRO A 4 17.44 -56.18 24.65
C PRO A 4 17.33 -55.82 23.16
N TYR A 5 17.03 -54.55 22.88
CA TYR A 5 17.05 -53.98 21.53
C TYR A 5 18.47 -54.02 20.94
N PRO A 6 18.63 -54.30 19.64
CA PRO A 6 19.93 -54.37 18.99
C PRO A 6 20.56 -52.98 18.83
N ASN A 7 21.88 -52.94 18.95
CA ASN A 7 22.77 -51.78 18.90
C ASN A 7 22.38 -50.70 17.86
N GLN A 8 22.21 -49.47 18.36
CA GLN A 8 22.23 -48.28 17.52
C GLN A 8 23.65 -48.01 17.00
N PRO A 9 23.81 -47.54 15.75
CA PRO A 9 25.11 -47.11 15.24
C PRO A 9 25.62 -45.91 16.04
N THR A 10 26.86 -45.98 16.50
CA THR A 10 27.60 -44.90 17.13
C THR A 10 27.82 -43.75 16.15
N ALA A 11 26.89 -42.77 16.16
CA ALA A 11 27.09 -41.49 15.50
C ALA A 11 27.95 -40.58 16.38
N SER A 12 29.04 -40.10 15.79
CA SER A 12 29.94 -39.06 16.31
C SER A 12 29.19 -37.95 17.07
N SER A 13 29.57 -37.78 18.34
CA SER A 13 28.89 -36.97 19.36
C SER A 13 29.36 -35.52 19.38
N SER A 14 28.77 -34.67 18.54
CA SER A 14 28.75 -33.23 18.83
C SER A 14 27.29 -32.77 18.87
N GLN A 15 26.85 -32.22 20.01
CA GLN A 15 25.56 -31.58 20.08
C GLN A 15 25.53 -30.40 19.08
N PRO A 16 24.42 -30.20 18.35
CA PRO A 16 24.36 -29.14 17.35
C PRO A 16 24.54 -27.77 18.02
N THR A 17 25.26 -26.87 17.36
CA THR A 17 25.45 -25.50 17.85
C THR A 17 24.14 -24.72 17.81
N LEU A 18 23.94 -23.83 18.79
CA LEU A 18 22.66 -23.17 19.04
C LEU A 18 22.78 -21.65 19.00
N SER A 19 21.79 -21.00 18.38
CA SER A 19 21.54 -19.57 18.51
C SER A 19 20.10 -19.32 18.97
N VAL A 20 19.91 -18.45 19.95
CA VAL A 20 18.61 -17.98 20.43
C VAL A 20 18.40 -16.56 19.95
N VAL A 21 17.30 -16.31 19.23
CA VAL A 21 16.92 -14.98 18.75
C VAL A 21 15.82 -14.41 19.64
N ILE A 22 16.06 -13.23 20.23
CA ILE A 22 15.06 -12.45 20.96
C ILE A 22 14.83 -11.13 20.23
N ALA A 23 13.60 -10.88 19.80
CA ALA A 23 13.21 -9.62 19.16
C ALA A 23 12.52 -8.68 20.16
N ALA A 24 13.01 -7.44 20.29
CA ALA A 24 12.46 -6.42 21.19
C ALA A 24 12.21 -5.11 20.44
N PHE A 25 11.14 -4.38 20.78
CA PHE A 25 10.78 -3.13 20.06
C PHE A 25 10.46 -1.95 21.00
N THR A 26 10.28 -2.18 22.30
CA THR A 26 9.76 -1.16 23.23
C THR A 26 10.43 -1.19 24.60
N ASP A 27 10.77 0.00 25.10
CA ASP A 27 11.29 0.21 26.45
C ASP A 27 10.30 -0.15 27.55
N ALA A 28 8.99 -0.13 27.24
CA ALA A 28 7.95 -0.49 28.20
C ALA A 28 8.04 -1.97 28.65
N ARG A 29 8.76 -2.80 27.89
CA ARG A 29 9.00 -4.22 28.22
C ARG A 29 10.43 -4.50 28.70
N TRP A 30 11.16 -3.46 29.13
CA TRP A 30 12.53 -3.63 29.61
C TRP A 30 12.69 -4.69 30.72
N PRO A 31 11.85 -4.73 31.78
CA PRO A 31 11.95 -5.78 32.80
C PRO A 31 11.72 -7.19 32.25
N GLN A 32 10.84 -7.32 31.25
CA GLN A 32 10.55 -8.59 30.60
C GLN A 32 11.71 -9.04 29.72
N LEU A 33 12.33 -8.13 28.97
CA LEU A 33 13.53 -8.41 28.18
C LEU A 33 14.67 -8.89 29.08
N LEU A 34 14.89 -8.24 30.23
CA LEU A 34 15.89 -8.68 31.21
C LEU A 34 15.62 -10.11 31.71
N ALA A 35 14.35 -10.45 32.00
CA ALA A 35 13.97 -11.78 32.44
C ALA A 35 14.16 -12.83 31.33
N ALA A 36 13.81 -12.51 30.09
CA ALA A 36 14.02 -13.38 28.93
C ALA A 36 15.51 -13.67 28.72
N VAL A 37 16.36 -12.62 28.71
CA VAL A 37 17.82 -12.74 28.58
C VAL A 37 18.42 -13.56 29.72
N ALA A 38 18.00 -13.32 30.96
CA ALA A 38 18.46 -14.10 32.12
C ALA A 38 18.07 -15.59 32.01
N SER A 39 16.87 -15.89 31.51
CA SER A 39 16.42 -17.28 31.33
C SER A 39 17.22 -18.04 30.29
N VAL A 40 17.73 -17.36 29.26
CA VAL A 40 18.64 -17.94 28.25
C VAL A 40 20.05 -18.09 28.82
N ALA A 41 20.54 -17.11 29.59
CA ALA A 41 21.84 -17.20 30.27
C ALA A 41 21.91 -18.40 31.25
N ALA A 42 20.80 -18.69 31.91
CA ALA A 42 20.69 -19.76 32.91
C ALA A 42 20.49 -21.16 32.32
N GLN A 43 20.46 -21.32 30.99
CA GLN A 43 20.29 -22.63 30.36
C GLN A 43 21.50 -23.53 30.63
N ARG A 44 21.27 -24.84 30.76
CA ARG A 44 22.34 -25.84 30.93
C ARG A 44 23.13 -26.08 29.65
N THR A 45 22.50 -25.87 28.50
CA THR A 45 23.16 -25.96 27.20
C THR A 45 23.58 -24.56 26.75
N PRO A 46 24.88 -24.30 26.50
CA PRO A 46 25.33 -23.00 26.03
C PRO A 46 24.81 -22.71 24.61
N ALA A 47 24.39 -21.48 24.38
CA ALA A 47 23.90 -21.01 23.08
C ALA A 47 24.31 -19.55 22.86
N GLU A 48 24.60 -19.19 21.60
CA GLU A 48 24.66 -17.80 21.19
C GLU A 48 23.31 -17.13 21.45
N LEU A 49 23.31 -15.93 22.04
CA LEU A 49 22.11 -15.11 22.20
C LEU A 49 22.20 -13.91 21.27
N VAL A 50 21.26 -13.81 20.33
CA VAL A 50 21.09 -12.68 19.42
C VAL A 50 19.87 -11.85 19.85
N VAL A 51 20.12 -10.66 20.41
CA VAL A 51 19.08 -9.69 20.75
C VAL A 51 18.94 -8.69 19.61
N VAL A 52 17.77 -8.66 18.99
CA VAL A 52 17.45 -7.78 17.87
C VAL A 52 16.51 -6.67 18.32
N VAL A 53 16.92 -5.41 18.12
CA VAL A 53 16.09 -4.25 18.47
C VAL A 53 15.41 -3.67 17.23
N ASP A 54 14.09 -3.75 17.19
CA ASP A 54 13.24 -3.35 16.07
C ASP A 54 13.03 -1.82 16.03
N HIS A 55 13.87 -1.11 15.27
CA HIS A 55 13.70 0.31 14.92
C HIS A 55 13.46 1.24 16.13
N ASN A 56 14.20 1.00 17.22
CA ASN A 56 14.18 1.81 18.44
C ASN A 56 15.61 2.03 18.94
N ASP A 57 16.20 3.19 18.56
CA ASP A 57 17.60 3.51 18.85
C ASP A 57 17.86 3.71 20.36
N ALA A 58 16.87 4.22 21.10
CA ALA A 58 16.99 4.39 22.55
C ALA A 58 17.07 3.04 23.26
N LEU A 59 16.19 2.10 22.90
CA LEU A 59 16.24 0.73 23.43
C LEU A 59 17.52 0.03 23.00
N LEU A 60 18.01 0.25 21.77
CA LEU A 60 19.26 -0.35 21.29
C LEU A 60 20.47 0.13 22.10
N ALA A 61 20.58 1.44 22.32
CA ALA A 61 21.63 2.02 23.14
C ALA A 61 21.58 1.47 24.58
N ARG A 62 20.38 1.41 25.16
CA ARG A 62 20.16 0.84 26.49
C ARG A 62 20.51 -0.65 26.57
N ALA A 63 20.11 -1.43 25.56
CA ALA A 63 20.40 -2.86 25.48
C ALA A 63 21.92 -3.10 25.41
N ARG A 64 22.63 -2.36 24.57
CA ARG A 64 24.10 -2.44 24.46
C ARG A 64 24.83 -2.07 25.75
N ALA A 65 24.30 -1.12 26.50
CA ALA A 65 24.90 -0.71 27.77
C ALA A 65 24.66 -1.72 28.91
N ALA A 66 23.47 -2.30 29.00
CA ALA A 66 23.06 -3.06 30.20
C ALA A 66 23.04 -4.58 30.02
N LEU A 67 22.73 -5.10 28.83
CA LEU A 67 22.58 -6.55 28.64
C LEU A 67 23.88 -7.35 28.78
N PRO A 68 25.08 -6.86 28.40
CA PRO A 68 26.31 -7.63 28.59
C PRO A 68 26.59 -8.02 30.04
N ALA A 69 26.52 -7.05 30.97
CA ALA A 69 26.71 -7.30 32.40
C ALA A 69 25.58 -8.16 32.97
N HIS A 70 24.34 -7.90 32.57
CA HIS A 70 23.17 -8.66 33.01
C HIS A 70 23.21 -10.13 32.56
N TYR A 71 23.60 -10.38 31.31
CA TYR A 71 23.73 -11.73 30.75
C TYR A 71 24.84 -12.52 31.45
N ALA A 72 26.02 -11.90 31.66
CA ALA A 72 27.11 -12.54 32.39
C ALA A 72 26.75 -12.89 33.84
N ALA A 73 26.00 -12.02 34.53
CA ALA A 73 25.61 -12.24 35.93
C ALA A 73 24.63 -13.41 36.14
N HIS A 74 23.91 -13.81 35.09
CA HIS A 74 22.91 -14.90 35.16
C HIS A 74 23.38 -16.20 34.49
N ALA A 75 24.63 -16.24 34.01
CA ALA A 75 25.22 -17.45 33.47
C ALA A 75 25.44 -18.50 34.58
N THR A 76 25.16 -19.76 34.29
CA THR A 76 25.42 -20.85 35.25
C THR A 76 26.93 -21.05 35.46
N ARG A 77 27.34 -21.46 36.68
CA ARG A 77 28.77 -21.67 37.00
C ARG A 77 29.40 -22.86 36.25
N GLU A 78 28.58 -23.75 35.69
CA GLU A 78 29.01 -25.01 35.07
C GLU A 78 29.25 -24.90 33.54
N GLY A 79 29.17 -23.70 32.96
CA GLY A 79 29.57 -23.45 31.58
C GLY A 79 29.63 -21.96 31.28
N ALA A 80 30.65 -21.51 30.55
CA ALA A 80 30.67 -20.13 30.07
C ALA A 80 29.41 -19.86 29.22
N PRO A 81 28.71 -18.73 29.42
CA PRO A 81 27.56 -18.40 28.59
C PRO A 81 28.03 -18.26 27.13
N GLY A 82 27.14 -18.57 26.18
CA GLY A 82 27.46 -18.40 24.76
C GLY A 82 27.66 -16.92 24.39
N ALA A 83 28.02 -16.65 23.14
CA ALA A 83 28.24 -15.28 22.69
C ALA A 83 26.94 -14.45 22.76
N LEU A 84 27.02 -13.20 23.23
CA LEU A 84 25.91 -12.24 23.18
C LEU A 84 26.11 -11.26 22.03
N VAL A 85 25.15 -11.18 21.12
CA VAL A 85 25.13 -10.29 19.96
C VAL A 85 23.92 -9.37 20.05
N ILE A 86 24.13 -8.05 20.02
CA ILE A 86 23.06 -7.05 20.12
C ILE A 86 23.05 -6.17 18.87
N ILE A 87 22.02 -6.33 18.05
CA ILE A 87 21.94 -5.72 16.72
C ILE A 87 20.64 -4.93 16.50
N PRO A 88 20.66 -3.88 15.66
CA PRO A 88 19.44 -3.29 15.14
C PRO A 88 18.75 -4.25 14.16
N ASN A 89 17.42 -4.16 14.04
CA ASN A 89 16.71 -4.70 12.89
C ASN A 89 17.08 -3.90 11.63
N THR A 90 17.71 -4.57 10.66
CA THR A 90 18.12 -4.01 9.36
C THR A 90 17.10 -4.31 8.24
N ARG A 91 16.03 -5.02 8.57
CA ARG A 91 14.92 -5.34 7.66
C ARG A 91 13.74 -4.40 7.94
N ALA A 92 12.62 -4.63 7.25
CA ALA A 92 11.38 -3.90 7.48
C ALA A 92 10.97 -3.94 8.96
N ARG A 93 10.47 -2.82 9.48
CA ARG A 93 9.95 -2.73 10.86
C ARG A 93 8.90 -3.81 11.11
N GLY A 94 8.95 -4.44 12.28
CA GLY A 94 8.02 -5.48 12.72
C GLY A 94 8.69 -6.80 13.06
N LEU A 95 7.92 -7.70 13.68
CA LEU A 95 8.43 -8.96 14.23
C LEU A 95 9.13 -9.85 13.19
N SER A 96 8.56 -9.99 11.98
CA SER A 96 9.16 -10.79 10.90
C SER A 96 10.53 -10.25 10.48
N GLY A 97 10.65 -8.93 10.33
CA GLY A 97 11.91 -8.31 9.95
C GLY A 97 12.98 -8.45 11.04
N ALA A 98 12.60 -8.25 12.31
CA ALA A 98 13.49 -8.46 13.44
C ALA A 98 13.97 -9.92 13.52
N ARG A 99 13.07 -10.89 13.33
CA ARG A 99 13.43 -12.32 13.24
C ARG A 99 14.39 -12.59 12.09
N ASN A 100 14.19 -11.99 10.92
CA ASN A 100 15.07 -12.15 9.77
C ASN A 100 16.46 -11.56 10.01
N SER A 101 16.57 -10.38 10.63
CA SER A 101 17.87 -9.84 11.06
C SER A 101 18.56 -10.74 12.08
N GLY A 102 17.80 -11.34 13.01
CA GLY A 102 18.32 -12.33 13.95
C GLY A 102 18.84 -13.60 13.27
N VAL A 103 18.07 -14.18 12.34
CA VAL A 103 18.47 -15.36 11.55
C VAL A 103 19.72 -15.08 10.72
N ALA A 104 19.85 -13.87 10.16
CA ALA A 104 21.02 -13.49 9.37
C ALA A 104 22.30 -13.37 10.22
N ALA A 105 22.17 -12.98 11.49
CA ALA A 105 23.29 -12.86 12.42
C ALA A 105 23.63 -14.16 13.16
N ALA A 106 22.65 -15.04 13.35
CA ALA A 106 22.80 -16.30 14.06
C ALA A 106 23.81 -17.25 13.40
N THR A 107 24.71 -17.83 14.20
CA THR A 107 25.74 -18.76 13.71
C THR A 107 25.40 -20.23 13.89
N GLY A 108 24.51 -20.56 14.84
CA GLY A 108 24.17 -21.93 15.23
C GLY A 108 23.51 -22.75 14.12
N GLU A 109 23.73 -24.06 14.15
CA GLU A 109 23.05 -25.03 13.29
C GLU A 109 21.54 -25.07 13.54
N ILE A 110 21.14 -24.85 14.79
CA ILE A 110 19.75 -24.72 15.22
C ILE A 110 19.52 -23.28 15.70
N ILE A 111 18.47 -22.66 15.19
CA ILE A 111 18.06 -21.31 15.57
C ILE A 111 16.74 -21.41 16.33
N ALA A 112 16.77 -21.06 17.61
CA ALA A 112 15.61 -20.97 18.49
C ALA A 112 15.12 -19.53 18.61
N PHE A 113 13.83 -19.36 18.86
CA PHE A 113 13.15 -18.07 18.99
C PHE A 113 12.43 -18.01 20.34
N LEU A 114 12.70 -16.93 21.08
CA LEU A 114 12.05 -16.60 22.34
C LEU A 114 11.57 -15.15 22.27
N ASP A 115 10.31 -14.89 22.61
CA ASP A 115 9.80 -13.52 22.66
C ASP A 115 10.34 -12.77 23.89
N ASP A 116 10.50 -11.44 23.79
CA ASP A 116 10.97 -10.56 24.87
C ASP A 116 10.03 -10.49 26.10
N ASP A 117 8.87 -11.14 26.04
CA ASP A 117 7.93 -11.32 27.15
C ASP A 117 7.70 -12.79 27.56
N ALA A 118 8.62 -13.68 27.17
CA ALA A 118 8.66 -15.07 27.59
C ALA A 118 9.93 -15.41 28.40
N VAL A 119 9.82 -16.35 29.33
CA VAL A 119 10.91 -16.85 30.18
C VAL A 119 11.03 -18.36 29.95
N ALA A 120 12.22 -18.83 29.56
CA ALA A 120 12.48 -20.25 29.33
C ALA A 120 12.70 -21.01 30.65
N GLU A 121 12.21 -22.25 30.74
CA GLU A 121 12.58 -23.17 31.85
C GLU A 121 14.05 -23.64 31.71
N PRO A 122 14.73 -24.09 32.79
CA PRO A 122 16.18 -24.35 32.77
C PRO A 122 16.68 -25.36 31.72
N ASP A 123 15.85 -26.35 31.37
CA ASP A 123 16.16 -27.42 30.40
C ASP A 123 15.51 -27.17 29.02
N TRP A 124 15.04 -25.95 28.77
CA TRP A 124 14.30 -25.59 27.55
C TRP A 124 15.12 -25.87 26.27
N LEU A 125 16.38 -25.45 26.21
CA LEU A 125 17.25 -25.70 25.06
C LEU A 125 17.53 -27.19 24.86
N THR A 126 17.75 -27.95 25.94
CA THR A 126 17.98 -29.39 25.88
C THR A 126 16.76 -30.13 25.29
N HIS A 127 15.55 -29.75 25.70
CA HIS A 127 14.33 -30.34 25.17
C HIS A 127 14.04 -29.91 23.71
N LEU A 128 14.35 -28.67 23.34
CA LEU A 128 14.22 -28.22 21.94
C LEU A 128 15.20 -28.93 21.01
N THR A 129 16.42 -29.23 21.47
CA THR A 129 17.46 -29.80 20.62
C THR A 129 17.41 -31.31 20.47
N ALA A 130 16.96 -32.04 21.50
CA ALA A 130 16.96 -33.49 21.52
C ALA A 130 16.35 -34.14 20.25
N PRO A 131 15.25 -33.64 19.66
CA PRO A 131 14.68 -34.23 18.44
C PRO A 131 15.53 -34.07 17.17
N TYR A 132 16.49 -33.14 17.11
CA TYR A 132 17.32 -32.92 15.91
C TYR A 132 18.41 -33.98 15.72
N GLY A 133 18.49 -35.00 16.58
CA GLY A 133 19.23 -36.23 16.24
C GLY A 133 18.66 -36.92 15.00
N ASP A 134 17.39 -36.71 14.71
CA ASP A 134 16.75 -37.12 13.46
C ASP A 134 16.96 -36.05 12.37
N PRO A 135 17.66 -36.35 11.25
CA PRO A 135 17.88 -35.40 10.16
C PRO A 135 16.59 -34.94 9.49
N GLN A 136 15.49 -35.71 9.60
CA GLN A 136 14.19 -35.34 9.05
C GLN A 136 13.47 -34.28 9.89
N VAL A 137 13.88 -34.04 11.14
CA VAL A 137 13.28 -32.99 11.97
C VAL A 137 13.79 -31.63 11.53
N LEU A 138 12.88 -30.81 10.98
CA LEU A 138 13.19 -29.47 10.48
C LEU A 138 12.98 -28.39 11.52
N GLY A 139 12.06 -28.63 12.46
CA GLY A 139 11.67 -27.66 13.48
C GLY A 139 11.08 -28.34 14.71
N VAL A 140 11.27 -27.69 15.87
CA VAL A 140 10.72 -28.13 17.15
C VAL A 140 10.04 -26.95 17.82
N GLY A 141 8.82 -27.15 18.32
CA GLY A 141 8.09 -26.15 19.10
C GLY A 141 7.77 -26.68 20.48
N GLY A 142 7.70 -25.78 21.46
CA GLY A 142 7.50 -26.15 22.85
C GLY A 142 6.15 -25.75 23.43
N ALA A 143 5.91 -26.11 24.69
CA ALA A 143 4.74 -25.66 25.44
C ALA A 143 4.90 -24.21 25.92
N VAL A 144 3.83 -23.44 25.87
CA VAL A 144 3.80 -22.03 26.29
C VAL A 144 2.78 -21.89 27.41
N LEU A 145 3.27 -21.69 28.62
CA LEU A 145 2.47 -21.58 29.82
C LEU A 145 2.10 -20.11 30.10
N PRO A 146 0.83 -19.79 30.37
CA PRO A 146 0.42 -18.42 30.62
C PRO A 146 0.81 -17.96 32.05
N ALA A 147 1.55 -16.86 32.14
CA ALA A 147 1.71 -16.09 33.38
C ALA A 147 0.71 -14.93 33.41
N TRP A 148 -0.42 -15.17 34.07
CA TRP A 148 -1.47 -14.17 34.29
C TRP A 148 -1.04 -13.15 35.36
N PRO A 149 -1.36 -11.85 35.21
CA PRO A 149 -1.10 -10.85 36.25
C PRO A 149 -1.99 -11.01 37.49
N GLY A 150 -2.95 -11.93 37.46
CA GLY A 150 -3.88 -12.31 38.53
C GLY A 150 -4.55 -13.64 38.16
N ALA A 151 -5.78 -13.90 38.62
CA ALA A 151 -6.54 -15.05 38.09
C ALA A 151 -6.88 -14.86 36.61
N ALA A 152 -6.90 -15.95 35.84
CA ALA A 152 -7.42 -15.91 34.47
C ALA A 152 -8.90 -15.46 34.49
N PRO A 153 -9.36 -14.65 33.51
CA PRO A 153 -10.76 -14.24 33.47
C PRO A 153 -11.67 -15.48 33.39
N ASN A 154 -12.66 -15.57 34.28
CA ASN A 154 -13.55 -16.74 34.38
C ASN A 154 -14.36 -17.03 33.10
N TRP A 155 -14.56 -16.02 32.25
CA TRP A 155 -15.19 -16.13 30.93
C TRP A 155 -14.25 -16.63 29.82
N PHE A 156 -12.93 -16.62 30.04
CA PHE A 156 -11.95 -16.96 28.99
C PHE A 156 -11.90 -18.47 28.76
N PRO A 157 -12.14 -18.95 27.53
CA PRO A 157 -12.09 -20.38 27.23
C PRO A 157 -10.65 -20.85 27.00
N GLU A 158 -10.24 -21.93 27.67
CA GLU A 158 -8.89 -22.53 27.53
C GLU A 158 -8.57 -22.98 26.10
N GLU A 159 -9.60 -23.30 25.30
CA GLU A 159 -9.45 -23.61 23.88
C GLU A 159 -8.77 -22.46 23.13
N PHE A 160 -8.96 -21.20 23.57
CA PHE A 160 -8.44 -20.00 22.91
C PHE A 160 -7.12 -19.49 23.52
N GLY A 161 -6.33 -20.31 24.21
CA GLY A 161 -5.01 -19.91 24.72
C GLY A 161 -4.09 -19.26 23.67
N TRP A 162 -4.24 -19.64 22.40
CA TRP A 162 -3.53 -19.03 21.26
C TRP A 162 -3.83 -17.51 21.09
N VAL A 163 -4.98 -17.00 21.55
CA VAL A 163 -5.35 -15.57 21.52
C VAL A 163 -4.38 -14.74 22.35
N VAL A 164 -3.94 -15.28 23.48
CA VAL A 164 -2.96 -14.63 24.36
C VAL A 164 -1.53 -15.01 24.02
N GLY A 165 -1.33 -15.99 23.14
CA GLY A 165 -0.02 -16.46 22.67
C GLY A 165 0.47 -17.69 23.43
N CYS A 166 -0.43 -18.48 24.03
CA CYS A 166 -0.09 -19.63 24.87
C CYS A 166 -0.62 -20.94 24.30
N SER A 167 -0.11 -22.06 24.82
CA SER A 167 -0.67 -23.39 24.58
C SER A 167 -2.14 -23.41 25.00
N TYR A 168 -2.93 -24.22 24.29
CA TYR A 168 -4.39 -24.18 24.40
C TYR A 168 -4.98 -25.58 24.41
N ARG A 169 -6.18 -25.69 24.97
CA ARG A 169 -6.91 -26.96 25.02
C ARG A 169 -7.37 -27.37 23.62
N GLY A 170 -7.04 -28.60 23.22
CA GLY A 170 -7.23 -29.08 21.86
C GLY A 170 -5.94 -29.08 21.03
N GLY A 171 -4.83 -28.55 21.56
CA GLY A 171 -3.48 -28.82 21.07
C GLY A 171 -2.89 -30.14 21.58
N PRO A 172 -1.73 -30.56 21.05
CA PRO A 172 -1.04 -31.77 21.48
C PRO A 172 -0.59 -31.67 22.95
N ARG A 173 -0.72 -32.78 23.70
CA ARG A 173 -0.30 -32.90 25.12
C ARG A 173 0.93 -33.78 25.32
N ALA A 174 1.28 -34.54 24.28
CA ALA A 174 2.45 -35.39 24.21
C ALA A 174 3.27 -34.96 22.99
N ARG A 175 4.48 -35.49 22.87
CA ARG A 175 5.28 -35.32 21.65
C ARG A 175 4.48 -35.75 20.43
N ALA A 176 4.34 -34.86 19.47
CA ALA A 176 3.53 -35.11 18.27
C ALA A 176 4.04 -34.28 17.09
N GLU A 177 3.78 -34.75 15.88
CA GLU A 177 3.96 -33.91 14.70
C GLU A 177 2.86 -32.84 14.64
N VAL A 178 3.24 -31.62 14.28
CA VAL A 178 2.33 -30.48 14.19
C VAL A 178 2.51 -29.76 12.87
N ARG A 179 1.45 -29.03 12.47
CA ARG A 179 1.48 -28.19 11.29
C ARG A 179 2.34 -26.93 11.49
N ASN A 180 2.27 -26.32 12.67
CA ASN A 180 2.99 -25.09 13.01
C ASN A 180 3.18 -24.95 14.52
N PHE A 181 4.07 -24.03 14.91
CA PHE A 181 4.37 -23.70 16.30
C PHE A 181 3.68 -22.41 16.76
N ILE A 182 3.79 -22.11 18.06
CA ILE A 182 3.49 -20.80 18.63
C ILE A 182 4.78 -19.98 18.59
N GLY A 183 4.71 -18.77 18.03
CA GLY A 183 5.89 -17.99 17.67
C GLY A 183 6.87 -17.67 18.81
N CYS A 184 6.45 -17.69 20.08
CA CYS A 184 7.30 -17.38 21.22
C CYS A 184 8.12 -18.58 21.76
N ASN A 185 7.92 -19.78 21.20
CA ASN A 185 8.64 -20.99 21.61
C ASN A 185 8.79 -21.97 20.44
N MET A 186 9.80 -21.72 19.61
CA MET A 186 10.08 -22.53 18.42
C MET A 186 11.56 -22.52 18.06
N SER A 187 12.00 -23.56 17.38
CA SER A 187 13.33 -23.66 16.78
C SER A 187 13.27 -24.30 15.41
N PHE A 188 14.27 -24.01 14.58
CA PHE A 188 14.42 -24.57 13.23
C PHE A 188 15.87 -24.90 12.93
N ARG A 189 16.10 -25.89 12.06
CA ARG A 189 17.42 -26.05 11.41
C ARG A 189 17.71 -24.81 10.58
N ARG A 190 18.91 -24.26 10.72
CA ARG A 190 19.37 -23.14 9.90
C ARG A 190 19.35 -23.47 8.41
N SER A 191 19.75 -24.69 8.04
CA SER A 191 19.70 -25.18 6.66
C SER A 191 18.26 -25.21 6.10
N ALA A 192 17.29 -25.57 6.93
CA ALA A 192 15.88 -25.59 6.53
C ALA A 192 15.36 -24.16 6.30
N LEU A 193 15.68 -23.21 7.19
CA LEU A 193 15.36 -21.79 7.01
C LEU A 193 16.00 -21.21 5.74
N ALA A 194 17.28 -21.51 5.50
CA ALA A 194 18.00 -21.06 4.31
C ALA A 194 17.36 -21.57 3.02
N ALA A 195 16.84 -22.81 3.02
CA ALA A 195 16.24 -23.43 1.85
C ALA A 195 14.85 -22.86 1.48
N VAL A 196 14.09 -22.35 2.45
CA VAL A 196 12.76 -21.76 2.19
C VAL A 196 12.77 -20.25 2.13
N GLY A 197 13.81 -19.60 2.65
CA GLY A 197 13.95 -18.14 2.73
C GLY A 197 13.34 -17.53 3.99
N GLU A 198 13.39 -16.21 4.07
CA GLU A 198 13.02 -15.40 5.24
C GLU A 198 11.55 -15.55 5.72
N PHE A 199 11.26 -15.14 6.96
CA PHE A 199 9.89 -14.91 7.43
C PHE A 199 9.24 -13.83 6.57
N ARG A 200 8.02 -14.06 6.08
CA ARG A 200 7.34 -13.09 5.21
C ARG A 200 6.88 -11.88 5.99
N VAL A 201 7.40 -10.71 5.59
CA VAL A 201 6.97 -9.41 6.11
C VAL A 201 5.48 -9.18 5.76
N GLY A 202 4.70 -8.70 6.72
CA GLY A 202 3.28 -8.38 6.55
C GLY A 202 2.28 -9.47 7.00
N LEU A 203 2.78 -10.61 7.48
CA LEU A 203 2.00 -11.62 8.24
C LEU A 203 2.30 -11.59 9.74
N GLY A 204 3.21 -10.69 10.16
CA GLY A 204 3.69 -10.51 11.52
C GLY A 204 3.07 -9.35 12.28
N ARG A 205 3.36 -9.31 13.59
CA ARG A 205 2.97 -8.18 14.44
C ARG A 205 3.74 -6.91 14.06
N LEU A 206 2.98 -5.83 13.88
CA LEU A 206 3.48 -4.46 13.75
C LEU A 206 3.08 -3.67 15.00
N GLY A 207 3.99 -3.55 15.97
CA GLY A 207 3.71 -2.92 17.26
C GLY A 207 2.62 -3.65 18.06
N ALA A 208 1.52 -2.95 18.38
CA ALA A 208 0.41 -3.50 19.18
C ALA A 208 -0.73 -4.13 18.35
N LEU A 209 -0.61 -4.16 17.02
CA LEU A 209 -1.63 -4.73 16.14
C LEU A 209 -1.73 -6.26 16.33
N PRO A 210 -2.94 -6.83 16.43
CA PRO A 210 -3.14 -8.25 16.75
C PRO A 210 -3.01 -9.19 15.54
N GLU A 211 -2.36 -8.77 14.45
CA GLU A 211 -2.08 -9.64 13.30
C GLU A 211 -0.97 -10.67 13.66
N GLY A 212 -1.04 -11.86 13.09
CA GLY A 212 -0.06 -12.94 13.31
C GLY A 212 -0.18 -14.03 12.24
N GLY A 213 0.72 -15.01 12.24
CA GLY A 213 0.73 -16.13 11.29
C GLY A 213 1.97 -16.25 10.43
N GLU A 214 3.00 -15.42 10.63
CA GLU A 214 4.30 -15.53 9.97
C GLU A 214 5.00 -16.88 10.23
N GLU A 215 4.94 -17.39 11.46
CA GLU A 215 5.46 -18.71 11.83
C GLU A 215 4.63 -19.83 11.21
N THR A 216 3.32 -19.61 11.10
CA THR A 216 2.40 -20.55 10.46
C THR A 216 2.71 -20.69 8.97
N GLU A 217 2.92 -19.57 8.28
CA GLU A 217 3.33 -19.57 6.87
C GLU A 217 4.66 -20.27 6.66
N LEU A 218 5.66 -19.96 7.48
CA LEU A 218 6.99 -20.56 7.40
C LEU A 218 6.94 -22.08 7.58
N CYS A 219 6.20 -22.57 8.58
CA CYS A 219 6.05 -24.01 8.82
C CYS A 219 5.38 -24.73 7.65
N ILE A 220 4.34 -24.15 7.05
CA ILE A 220 3.70 -24.75 5.86
C ILE A 220 4.67 -24.77 4.69
N ARG A 221 5.40 -23.67 4.44
CA ARG A 221 6.39 -23.57 3.37
C ARG A 221 7.52 -24.59 3.54
N LEU A 222 7.96 -24.85 4.78
CA LEU A 222 8.91 -25.92 5.10
C LEU A 222 8.37 -27.30 4.72
N ARG A 223 7.14 -27.64 5.11
CA ARG A 223 6.51 -28.92 4.75
C ARG A 223 6.31 -29.08 3.25
N GLN A 224 5.93 -28.01 2.55
CA GLN A 224 5.78 -28.01 1.09
C GLN A 224 7.12 -28.22 0.37
N ARG A 225 8.22 -27.66 0.91
CA ARG A 225 9.56 -27.82 0.35
C ARG A 225 10.17 -29.19 0.66
N PHE A 226 9.88 -29.73 1.84
CA PHE A 226 10.43 -30.97 2.36
C PHE A 226 9.28 -31.90 2.80
N PRO A 227 8.72 -32.71 1.88
CA PRO A 227 7.56 -33.56 2.18
C PRO A 227 7.80 -34.58 3.30
N GLU A 228 9.03 -35.13 3.39
CA GLU A 228 9.46 -36.04 4.47
C GLU A 228 9.92 -35.31 5.75
N GLY A 229 9.90 -33.98 5.71
CA GLY A 229 10.36 -33.13 6.80
C GLY A 229 9.33 -33.02 7.92
N ARG A 230 9.78 -33.20 9.16
CA ARG A 230 8.92 -33.27 10.34
C ARG A 230 9.04 -32.01 11.19
N LEU A 231 7.90 -31.52 11.66
CA LEU A 231 7.80 -30.43 12.64
C LEU A 231 7.20 -30.98 13.92
N LEU A 232 7.95 -30.97 15.02
CA LEU A 232 7.58 -31.66 16.25
C LEU A 232 7.20 -30.69 17.36
N HIS A 233 6.12 -30.98 18.07
CA HIS A 233 5.85 -30.37 19.36
C HIS A 233 6.46 -31.22 20.48
N VAL A 234 7.16 -30.58 21.42
CA VAL A 234 7.78 -31.20 22.61
C VAL A 234 7.27 -30.47 23.85
N PRO A 235 6.31 -31.04 24.61
CA PRO A 235 5.66 -30.36 25.74
C PRO A 235 6.60 -30.10 26.94
N GLU A 236 7.76 -30.75 26.98
CA GLU A 236 8.82 -30.56 27.98
C GLU A 236 9.65 -29.30 27.70
N ALA A 237 9.70 -28.83 26.45
CA ALA A 237 10.34 -27.57 26.09
C ALA A 237 9.43 -26.40 26.48
N ARG A 238 9.48 -25.97 27.74
CA ARG A 238 8.52 -25.01 28.31
C ARG A 238 9.06 -23.59 28.37
N VAL A 239 8.18 -22.65 28.04
CA VAL A 239 8.37 -21.23 28.34
C VAL A 239 7.15 -20.69 29.09
N VAL A 240 7.36 -19.73 29.97
CA VAL A 240 6.33 -18.99 30.68
C VAL A 240 6.14 -17.63 30.01
N HIS A 241 4.95 -17.39 29.45
CA HIS A 241 4.63 -16.19 28.68
C HIS A 241 3.83 -15.19 29.51
N ARG A 242 4.37 -13.98 29.69
CA ARG A 242 3.72 -12.95 30.51
C ARG A 242 2.58 -12.28 29.74
N ILE A 243 1.36 -12.41 30.26
CA ILE A 243 0.18 -11.85 29.63
C ILE A 243 -0.03 -10.41 30.07
N ALA A 244 0.08 -9.47 29.12
CA ALA A 244 -0.22 -8.07 29.39
C ALA A 244 -1.72 -7.86 29.71
N ALA A 245 -2.03 -7.03 30.71
CA ALA A 245 -3.40 -6.78 31.19
C ALA A 245 -4.41 -6.43 30.07
N ARG A 246 -3.96 -5.69 29.05
CA ARG A 246 -4.79 -5.36 27.87
C ARG A 246 -5.35 -6.60 27.13
N ARG A 247 -4.63 -7.73 27.17
CA ARG A 247 -5.01 -8.98 26.52
C ARG A 247 -6.11 -9.74 27.27
N LEU A 248 -6.47 -9.30 28.48
CA LEU A 248 -7.50 -9.91 29.33
C LEU A 248 -8.91 -9.39 29.05
N SER A 249 -9.06 -8.44 28.12
CA SER A 249 -10.36 -7.86 27.79
C SER A 249 -11.09 -8.65 26.70
N LEU A 250 -12.42 -8.73 26.81
CA LEU A 250 -13.26 -9.31 25.74
C LEU A 250 -13.08 -8.57 24.41
N ARG A 251 -12.80 -7.26 24.47
CA ARG A 251 -12.49 -6.44 23.29
C ARG A 251 -11.21 -6.92 22.59
N TYR A 252 -10.14 -7.21 23.33
CA TYR A 252 -8.92 -7.76 22.74
C TYR A 252 -9.17 -9.15 22.17
N PHE A 253 -9.89 -10.01 22.90
CA PHE A 253 -10.27 -11.35 22.43
C PHE A 253 -11.00 -11.28 21.09
N ALA A 254 -12.06 -10.47 21.00
CA ALA A 254 -12.83 -10.28 19.77
C ALA A 254 -11.97 -9.76 18.62
N ALA A 255 -11.14 -8.74 18.88
CA ALA A 255 -10.25 -8.17 17.88
C ALA A 255 -9.21 -9.18 17.38
N ARG A 256 -8.65 -10.00 18.27
CA ARG A 256 -7.65 -11.01 17.93
C ARG A 256 -8.25 -12.17 17.14
N CYS A 257 -9.44 -12.64 17.51
CA CYS A 257 -10.18 -13.66 16.74
C CYS A 257 -10.50 -13.19 15.32
N TYR A 258 -11.02 -11.96 15.18
CA TYR A 258 -11.25 -11.38 13.86
C TYR A 258 -9.95 -11.24 13.05
N ALA A 259 -8.88 -10.74 13.68
CA ALA A 259 -7.58 -10.63 13.03
C ALA A 259 -7.01 -11.99 12.60
N GLU A 260 -7.22 -13.04 13.39
CA GLU A 260 -6.83 -14.41 13.02
C GLU A 260 -7.53 -14.85 11.74
N GLY A 261 -8.84 -14.61 11.64
CA GLY A 261 -9.60 -14.87 10.43
C GLY A 261 -8.99 -14.19 9.21
N VAL A 262 -8.68 -12.90 9.33
CA VAL A 262 -8.03 -12.13 8.27
C VAL A 262 -6.68 -12.73 7.90
N SER A 263 -5.85 -13.08 8.88
CA SER A 263 -4.56 -13.74 8.66
C SER A 263 -4.70 -15.08 7.92
N LYS A 264 -5.70 -15.90 8.27
CA LYS A 264 -5.97 -17.19 7.60
C LYS A 264 -6.40 -17.02 6.15
N ALA A 265 -7.12 -15.95 5.84
CA ALA A 265 -7.43 -15.60 4.45
C ALA A 265 -6.15 -15.26 3.66
N ARG A 266 -5.26 -14.45 4.23
CA ARG A 266 -3.96 -14.13 3.61
C ARG A 266 -3.08 -15.38 3.43
N LEU A 267 -3.06 -16.27 4.42
CA LEU A 267 -2.37 -17.56 4.36
C LEU A 267 -2.92 -18.43 3.24
N THR A 268 -4.25 -18.51 3.09
CA THR A 268 -4.91 -19.31 2.04
C THR A 268 -4.48 -18.88 0.63
N GLU A 269 -4.29 -17.57 0.40
CA GLU A 269 -3.75 -17.05 -0.86
C GLU A 269 -2.29 -17.42 -1.09
N THR A 270 -1.53 -17.62 -0.01
CA THR A 270 -0.07 -17.76 -0.04
C THR A 270 0.41 -19.20 -0.17
N VAL A 271 -0.23 -20.11 0.55
CA VAL A 271 0.18 -21.53 0.65
C VAL A 271 -0.92 -22.52 0.25
N GLY A 272 -2.09 -22.02 -0.19
CA GLY A 272 -3.21 -22.85 -0.61
C GLY A 272 -4.19 -23.17 0.52
N ARG A 273 -5.48 -23.32 0.17
CA ARG A 273 -6.60 -23.47 1.12
C ARG A 273 -6.57 -24.75 1.94
N THR A 274 -6.02 -25.83 1.38
CA THR A 274 -5.96 -27.12 2.07
C THR A 274 -4.99 -27.03 3.23
N ASP A 275 -3.76 -26.61 2.95
CA ASP A 275 -2.68 -26.54 3.95
C ASP A 275 -2.91 -25.40 4.96
N ALA A 276 -3.50 -24.28 4.52
CA ALA A 276 -3.75 -23.13 5.39
C ALA A 276 -4.81 -23.39 6.48
N LEU A 277 -5.73 -24.34 6.27
CA LEU A 277 -6.88 -24.60 7.15
C LEU A 277 -6.93 -26.01 7.74
N GLU A 278 -5.87 -26.81 7.56
CA GLU A 278 -5.85 -28.22 7.96
C GLU A 278 -6.09 -28.39 9.47
N ALA A 279 -5.31 -27.69 10.31
CA ALA A 279 -5.43 -27.78 11.77
C ALA A 279 -6.77 -27.21 12.26
N GLU A 280 -7.27 -26.18 11.59
CA GLU A 280 -8.51 -25.48 11.92
C GLU A 280 -9.74 -26.36 11.67
N ARG A 281 -9.73 -27.24 10.65
CA ARG A 281 -10.79 -28.22 10.42
C ARG A 281 -10.94 -29.19 11.59
N ALA A 282 -9.85 -29.74 12.10
CA ALA A 282 -9.88 -30.65 13.25
C ALA A 282 -10.33 -29.91 14.52
N TYR A 283 -9.78 -28.71 14.74
CA TYR A 283 -10.07 -27.88 15.91
C TYR A 283 -11.54 -27.41 15.97
N THR A 284 -12.10 -26.94 14.86
CA THR A 284 -13.51 -26.49 14.78
C THR A 284 -14.52 -27.64 14.86
N ARG A 285 -14.16 -28.84 14.40
CA ARG A 285 -15.06 -30.01 14.44
C ARG A 285 -15.05 -30.73 15.79
N THR A 286 -13.96 -30.62 16.56
CA THR A 286 -13.79 -31.44 17.78
C THR A 286 -13.54 -30.62 19.03
N ALA A 287 -12.51 -29.77 19.06
CA ALA A 287 -12.11 -29.04 20.25
C ALA A 287 -13.14 -28.00 20.68
N LEU A 288 -13.63 -27.17 19.73
CA LEU A 288 -14.59 -26.11 20.04
C LEU A 288 -15.97 -26.63 20.49
N PRO A 289 -16.60 -27.61 19.81
CA PRO A 289 -17.88 -28.15 20.27
C PRO A 289 -17.78 -28.81 21.65
N ARG A 290 -16.70 -29.55 21.92
CA ARG A 290 -16.44 -30.12 23.25
C ARG A 290 -16.23 -29.03 24.32
N GLY A 291 -15.60 -27.92 23.95
CA GLY A 291 -15.45 -26.75 24.82
C GLY A 291 -16.80 -26.11 25.17
N VAL A 292 -17.68 -25.94 24.18
CA VAL A 292 -19.06 -25.44 24.40
C VAL A 292 -19.83 -26.37 25.32
N LEU A 293 -19.84 -27.67 25.05
CA LEU A 293 -20.52 -28.67 25.89
C LEU A 293 -19.99 -28.67 27.32
N ARG A 294 -18.68 -28.53 27.52
CA ARG A 294 -18.08 -28.43 28.85
C ARG A 294 -18.48 -27.16 29.59
N GLY A 295 -18.51 -26.02 28.88
CA GLY A 295 -18.99 -24.75 29.43
C GLY A 295 -20.45 -24.84 29.89
N LEU A 296 -21.32 -25.40 29.05
CA LEU A 296 -22.73 -25.62 29.39
C LEU A 296 -22.89 -26.61 30.56
N GLY A 297 -22.17 -27.73 30.55
CA GLY A 297 -22.19 -28.71 31.63
C GLY A 297 -21.75 -28.14 32.98
N ALA A 298 -20.68 -27.32 32.99
CA ALA A 298 -20.25 -26.61 34.20
C ALA A 298 -21.32 -25.61 34.70
N ALA A 299 -22.01 -24.93 33.78
CA ALA A 299 -23.08 -24.00 34.12
C ALA A 299 -24.30 -24.70 34.73
N PHE A 300 -24.73 -25.83 34.15
CA PHE A 300 -25.79 -26.66 34.72
C PHE A 300 -25.39 -27.34 36.04
N GLY A 301 -24.07 -27.49 36.29
CA GLY A 301 -23.51 -27.93 37.57
C GLY A 301 -23.32 -26.81 38.62
N GLY A 302 -23.77 -25.58 38.35
CA GLY A 302 -23.75 -24.46 39.30
C GLY A 302 -22.66 -23.40 39.05
N GLU A 303 -21.75 -23.59 38.09
CA GLU A 303 -20.72 -22.61 37.75
C GLU A 303 -21.19 -21.65 36.63
N LEU A 304 -21.86 -20.55 36.99
CA LEU A 304 -22.45 -19.60 36.02
C LEU A 304 -21.48 -19.07 34.95
N ALA A 305 -20.18 -19.00 35.27
CA ALA A 305 -19.14 -18.62 34.31
C ALA A 305 -19.03 -19.60 33.11
N GLY A 306 -19.55 -20.82 33.24
CA GLY A 306 -19.64 -21.81 32.18
C GLY A 306 -20.43 -21.33 30.95
N PHE A 307 -21.53 -20.59 31.15
CA PHE A 307 -22.28 -19.96 30.05
C PHE A 307 -21.43 -18.92 29.32
N ALA A 308 -20.69 -18.09 30.06
CA ALA A 308 -19.82 -17.07 29.49
C ALA A 308 -18.68 -17.69 28.65
N ARG A 309 -18.09 -18.81 29.09
CA ARG A 309 -17.09 -19.55 28.31
C ARG A 309 -17.68 -20.15 27.03
N ALA A 310 -18.84 -20.78 27.11
CA ALA A 310 -19.53 -21.33 25.93
C ALA A 310 -19.86 -20.23 24.90
N ALA A 311 -20.37 -19.08 25.37
CA ALA A 311 -20.64 -17.91 24.55
C ALA A 311 -19.37 -17.32 23.93
N ALA A 312 -18.26 -17.24 24.68
CA ALA A 312 -16.98 -16.76 24.19
C ALA A 312 -16.42 -17.66 23.08
N ILE A 313 -16.58 -18.98 23.17
CA ILE A 313 -16.18 -19.92 22.10
C ILE A 313 -16.97 -19.65 20.83
N ALA A 314 -18.30 -19.53 20.92
CA ALA A 314 -19.16 -19.26 19.78
C ALA A 314 -18.85 -17.90 19.14
N LEU A 315 -18.65 -16.86 19.95
CA LEU A 315 -18.25 -15.53 19.50
C LEU A 315 -16.89 -15.54 18.81
N GLY A 316 -15.90 -16.19 19.42
CA GLY A 316 -14.54 -16.29 18.89
C GLY A 316 -14.51 -16.99 17.54
N LEU A 317 -15.25 -18.09 17.38
CA LEU A 317 -15.40 -18.79 16.10
C LEU A 317 -16.10 -17.91 15.06
N GLY A 318 -17.23 -17.29 15.42
CA GLY A 318 -18.00 -16.42 14.53
C GLY A 318 -17.19 -15.23 14.02
N LEU A 319 -16.44 -14.57 14.89
CA LEU A 319 -15.56 -13.45 14.52
C LEU A 319 -14.38 -13.90 13.66
N THR A 320 -13.80 -15.07 13.94
CA THR A 320 -12.73 -15.65 13.11
C THR A 320 -13.26 -15.99 11.71
N ALA A 321 -14.44 -16.61 11.60
CA ALA A 321 -15.08 -16.90 10.31
C ALA A 321 -15.39 -15.60 9.55
N LEU A 322 -15.95 -14.59 10.22
CA LEU A 322 -16.22 -13.28 9.64
C LEU A 322 -14.92 -12.62 9.14
N GLY A 323 -13.86 -12.63 9.95
CA GLY A 323 -12.55 -12.12 9.57
C GLY A 323 -11.98 -12.83 8.34
N TYR A 324 -12.15 -14.15 8.26
CA TYR A 324 -11.73 -14.96 7.11
C TYR A 324 -12.49 -14.60 5.84
N PHE A 325 -13.83 -14.55 5.88
CA PHE A 325 -14.62 -14.16 4.72
C PHE A 325 -14.38 -12.71 4.29
N VAL A 326 -14.23 -11.78 5.24
CA VAL A 326 -13.85 -10.40 4.94
C VAL A 326 -12.43 -10.33 4.36
N GLY A 327 -11.50 -11.15 4.85
CA GLY A 327 -10.15 -11.26 4.32
C GLY A 327 -10.14 -11.74 2.87
N LEU A 328 -10.87 -12.81 2.56
CA LEU A 328 -11.06 -13.32 1.20
C LEU A 328 -11.72 -12.28 0.28
N ALA A 329 -12.73 -11.57 0.80
CA ALA A 329 -13.44 -10.56 0.02
C ALA A 329 -12.60 -9.30 -0.24
N LYS A 330 -11.65 -8.97 0.65
CA LYS A 330 -10.78 -7.80 0.52
C LYS A 330 -9.51 -8.05 -0.27
N GLY A 331 -9.14 -9.31 -0.53
CA GLY A 331 -7.90 -9.65 -1.23
C GLY A 331 -6.67 -9.00 -0.59
N TYR A 332 -6.52 -9.13 0.73
CA TYR A 332 -5.35 -8.61 1.46
C TYR A 332 -4.09 -9.43 1.11
N GLY A 333 -3.58 -9.25 -0.10
CA GLY A 333 -2.44 -10.03 -0.60
C GLY A 333 -1.77 -9.47 -1.86
N ARG A 334 -2.05 -8.22 -2.27
CA ARG A 334 -1.25 -7.57 -3.33
C ARG A 334 -0.02 -6.86 -2.76
N ALA A 335 0.85 -7.62 -2.08
CA ALA A 335 2.23 -7.25 -1.84
C ALA A 335 3.13 -8.44 -2.21
N ARG A 336 3.69 -8.35 -3.43
CA ARG A 336 4.83 -9.09 -4.00
C ARG A 336 4.81 -10.61 -3.80
N GLY A 337 4.13 -11.31 -4.72
CA GLY A 337 4.32 -12.75 -4.91
C GLY A 337 3.13 -13.56 -5.41
N THR A 338 2.03 -12.96 -5.88
CA THR A 338 0.96 -13.72 -6.54
C THR A 338 1.41 -14.20 -7.92
N PRO A 339 0.98 -15.40 -8.37
CA PRO A 339 1.01 -15.70 -9.80
C PRO A 339 0.27 -14.58 -10.51
N ARG A 340 0.93 -13.95 -11.49
CA ARG A 340 0.33 -12.90 -12.34
C ARG A 340 -1.05 -13.39 -12.76
N ALA A 341 -2.09 -12.56 -12.55
CA ALA A 341 -3.38 -12.82 -13.19
C ALA A 341 -3.10 -13.09 -14.66
N ALA A 342 -3.47 -14.30 -15.12
CA ALA A 342 -3.16 -14.71 -16.48
C ALA A 342 -3.70 -13.63 -17.43
N LEU A 343 -2.85 -13.18 -18.35
CA LEU A 343 -3.28 -12.22 -19.36
C LEU A 343 -4.44 -12.84 -20.14
N PRO A 344 -5.57 -12.12 -20.33
CA PRO A 344 -6.64 -12.59 -21.20
C PRO A 344 -6.08 -12.95 -22.58
N ALA A 345 -6.64 -13.97 -23.23
CA ALA A 345 -6.18 -14.38 -24.57
C ALA A 345 -6.19 -13.23 -25.58
N SER A 346 -7.12 -12.26 -25.42
CA SER A 346 -7.16 -11.04 -26.24
C SER A 346 -5.91 -10.17 -26.13
N ALA A 347 -5.09 -10.31 -25.08
CA ALA A 347 -3.83 -9.60 -24.94
C ALA A 347 -2.81 -9.98 -26.03
N ALA A 348 -2.86 -11.21 -26.55
CA ALA A 348 -1.95 -11.67 -27.59
C ALA A 348 -2.16 -10.95 -28.92
N ALA A 349 -3.37 -10.44 -29.16
CA ALA A 349 -3.72 -9.68 -30.36
C ALA A 349 -3.36 -8.19 -30.28
N PHE A 350 -2.87 -7.71 -29.13
CA PHE A 350 -2.51 -6.30 -28.99
C PHE A 350 -1.24 -5.96 -29.78
N GLU A 351 -1.37 -5.00 -30.69
CA GLU A 351 -0.24 -4.41 -31.40
C GLU A 351 0.23 -3.13 -30.69
N PRO A 352 1.53 -3.02 -30.33
CA PRO A 352 2.09 -1.79 -29.80
C PRO A 352 1.87 -0.59 -30.72
N VAL A 353 1.72 0.59 -30.14
CA VAL A 353 1.46 1.84 -30.88
C VAL A 353 2.61 2.81 -30.63
N GLN A 354 3.28 3.23 -31.70
CA GLN A 354 4.32 4.26 -31.63
C GLN A 354 3.65 5.60 -31.30
N LEU A 355 4.10 6.26 -30.24
CA LEU A 355 3.64 7.61 -29.92
C LEU A 355 4.59 8.62 -30.54
N VAL A 356 4.03 9.60 -31.24
CA VAL A 356 4.77 10.64 -31.95
C VAL A 356 4.23 12.00 -31.51
N ASP A 357 5.13 12.98 -31.38
CA ASP A 357 4.76 14.34 -31.06
C ASP A 357 5.36 15.28 -32.10
N ILE A 358 4.53 16.08 -32.75
CA ILE A 358 4.90 16.94 -33.86
C ILE A 358 4.33 18.33 -33.70
N ASP A 359 5.19 19.35 -33.82
CA ASP A 359 4.78 20.74 -33.96
C ASP A 359 4.92 21.19 -35.41
N LEU A 360 3.77 21.49 -36.04
CA LEU A 360 3.68 21.93 -37.43
C LEU A 360 4.43 23.23 -37.73
N LYS A 361 4.81 24.02 -36.70
CA LYS A 361 5.68 25.18 -36.89
C LYS A 361 7.05 24.79 -37.47
N GLY A 362 7.53 23.58 -37.18
CA GLY A 362 8.77 23.03 -37.72
C GLY A 362 8.62 22.31 -39.08
N GLY A 363 7.41 22.31 -39.66
CA GLY A 363 7.07 21.49 -40.82
C GLY A 363 6.69 20.05 -40.44
N VAL A 364 6.33 19.25 -41.45
CA VAL A 364 6.00 17.82 -41.27
C VAL A 364 7.24 16.98 -41.61
N PRO A 365 7.81 16.22 -40.66
CA PRO A 365 8.95 15.35 -40.93
C PRO A 365 8.51 13.99 -41.48
N ASP A 366 9.45 13.24 -42.06
CA ASP A 366 9.28 11.81 -42.30
C ASP A 366 9.19 11.07 -40.96
N LEU A 367 8.18 10.20 -40.81
CA LEU A 367 8.09 9.29 -39.68
C LEU A 367 8.93 8.05 -39.97
N GLN A 368 10.10 7.97 -39.32
CA GLN A 368 11.01 6.84 -39.47
C GLN A 368 10.45 5.56 -38.85
N PRO A 369 10.76 4.37 -39.42
CA PRO A 369 10.48 3.10 -38.77
C PRO A 369 11.10 3.02 -37.38
N ALA A 370 10.33 2.55 -36.40
CA ALA A 370 10.82 2.32 -35.05
C ALA A 370 10.41 0.93 -34.54
N LEU A 371 11.13 0.45 -33.53
CA LEU A 371 10.87 -0.82 -32.87
C LEU A 371 10.24 -0.60 -31.50
N SER A 372 9.26 -1.44 -31.16
CA SER A 372 8.70 -1.59 -29.82
C SER A 372 9.74 -2.02 -28.80
N ALA A 373 9.41 -1.92 -27.51
CA ALA A 373 10.25 -2.39 -26.42
C ALA A 373 10.56 -3.90 -26.49
N ALA A 374 9.77 -4.66 -27.26
CA ALA A 374 9.98 -6.09 -27.54
C ALA A 374 10.75 -6.35 -28.85
N GLY A 375 11.31 -5.32 -29.49
CA GLY A 375 12.09 -5.42 -30.73
C GLY A 375 11.25 -5.63 -32.00
N ARG A 376 9.92 -5.53 -31.93
CA ARG A 376 9.02 -5.69 -33.09
C ARG A 376 8.76 -4.33 -33.74
N PRO A 377 8.75 -4.20 -35.08
CA PRO A 377 8.39 -2.95 -35.76
C PRO A 377 6.98 -2.49 -35.38
N TYR A 378 6.82 -1.19 -35.11
CA TYR A 378 5.50 -0.62 -34.93
C TYR A 378 4.73 -0.64 -36.25
N ARG A 379 3.51 -1.19 -36.22
CA ARG A 379 2.59 -1.16 -37.37
C ARG A 379 1.61 0.00 -37.31
N ARG A 380 1.43 0.56 -36.11
CA ARG A 380 0.51 1.66 -35.84
C ARG A 380 1.25 2.76 -35.11
N ALA A 381 0.96 4.00 -35.46
CA ALA A 381 1.42 5.17 -34.75
C ALA A 381 0.25 6.10 -34.41
N LEU A 382 0.39 6.83 -33.31
CA LEU A 382 -0.52 7.85 -32.86
C LEU A 382 0.27 9.14 -32.63
N ALA A 383 0.05 10.12 -33.51
CA ALA A 383 0.76 11.38 -33.50
C ALA A 383 -0.06 12.48 -32.83
N LEU A 384 0.46 13.08 -31.75
CA LEU A 384 -0.01 14.36 -31.24
C LEU A 384 0.44 15.46 -32.20
N VAL A 385 -0.51 16.11 -32.84
CA VAL A 385 -0.27 17.22 -33.76
C VAL A 385 -0.48 18.53 -33.02
N ARG A 386 0.52 19.40 -33.07
CA ARG A 386 0.52 20.71 -32.44
C ARG A 386 0.81 21.81 -33.46
N PHE A 387 0.50 23.04 -33.10
CA PHE A 387 0.98 24.22 -33.79
C PHE A 387 1.45 25.26 -32.78
N ALA A 388 2.73 25.60 -32.82
CA ALA A 388 3.38 26.52 -31.88
C ALA A 388 3.11 26.14 -30.40
N GLY A 389 3.28 24.87 -30.07
CA GLY A 389 3.06 24.30 -28.74
C GLY A 389 1.59 23.98 -28.41
N ARG A 390 0.61 24.48 -29.17
CA ARG A 390 -0.81 24.21 -28.92
C ARG A 390 -1.24 22.88 -29.55
N PRO A 391 -1.80 21.93 -28.79
CA PRO A 391 -2.27 20.67 -29.35
C PRO A 391 -3.55 20.90 -30.17
N LEU A 392 -3.58 20.32 -31.37
CA LEU A 392 -4.69 20.40 -32.33
C LEU A 392 -5.50 19.11 -32.38
N GLY A 393 -4.83 17.96 -32.23
CA GLY A 393 -5.49 16.67 -32.32
C GLY A 393 -4.54 15.49 -32.29
N LEU A 394 -5.09 14.29 -32.35
CA LEU A 394 -4.35 13.03 -32.52
C LEU A 394 -4.62 12.46 -33.91
N VAL A 395 -3.56 12.11 -34.63
CA VAL A 395 -3.63 11.49 -35.96
C VAL A 395 -3.15 10.06 -35.87
N LYS A 396 -3.95 9.13 -36.39
CA LYS A 396 -3.59 7.70 -36.49
C LYS A 396 -2.86 7.46 -37.80
N LEU A 397 -1.75 6.74 -37.74
CA LEU A 397 -0.91 6.41 -38.89
C LEU A 397 -0.57 4.92 -38.89
N GLU A 398 -0.21 4.41 -40.07
CA GLU A 398 0.26 3.04 -40.27
C GLU A 398 1.64 3.07 -40.94
N PRO A 399 2.73 3.24 -40.16
CA PRO A 399 4.08 3.42 -40.71
C PRO A 399 4.64 2.22 -41.48
N GLY A 400 4.09 1.01 -41.29
CA GLY A 400 4.62 -0.19 -41.95
C GLY A 400 6.12 -0.39 -41.69
N ARG A 401 6.83 -1.00 -42.66
CA ARG A 401 8.29 -1.24 -42.54
C ARG A 401 9.16 -0.09 -43.05
N ALA A 402 8.61 0.79 -43.88
CA ALA A 402 9.35 1.87 -44.54
C ALA A 402 9.14 3.25 -43.89
N GLY A 403 8.23 3.35 -42.90
CA GLY A 403 7.86 4.63 -42.30
C GLY A 403 6.75 5.33 -43.08
N VAL A 404 6.42 6.56 -42.67
CA VAL A 404 5.47 7.44 -43.40
C VAL A 404 6.23 8.65 -43.91
N SER A 405 6.15 8.94 -45.20
CA SER A 405 6.77 10.15 -45.76
C SER A 405 6.09 11.42 -45.23
N ALA A 406 6.82 12.53 -45.17
CA ALA A 406 6.33 13.83 -44.76
C ALA A 406 5.04 14.24 -45.51
N ARG A 407 4.98 13.93 -46.81
CA ARG A 407 3.79 14.16 -47.64
C ARG A 407 2.60 13.32 -47.18
N ALA A 408 2.76 12.01 -47.05
CA ALA A 408 1.68 11.12 -46.63
C ALA A 408 1.22 11.42 -45.19
N PHE A 409 2.15 11.82 -44.31
CA PHE A 409 1.83 12.29 -42.97
C PHE A 409 1.02 13.60 -43.03
N GLY A 410 1.44 14.56 -43.85
CA GLY A 410 0.69 15.80 -44.09
C GLY A 410 -0.73 15.57 -44.62
N GLU A 411 -0.90 14.64 -45.57
CA GLU A 411 -2.21 14.23 -46.10
C GLU A 411 -3.08 13.59 -45.01
N ALA A 412 -2.52 12.73 -44.15
CA ALA A 412 -3.23 12.14 -43.02
C ALA A 412 -3.67 13.18 -41.98
N ILE A 413 -2.83 14.20 -41.71
CA ILE A 413 -3.17 15.33 -40.83
C ILE A 413 -4.36 16.10 -41.40
N ALA A 414 -4.31 16.45 -42.70
CA ALA A 414 -5.38 17.17 -43.36
C ALA A 414 -6.69 16.38 -43.36
N ALA A 415 -6.63 15.07 -43.64
CA ALA A 415 -7.80 14.21 -43.69
C ALA A 415 -8.47 14.00 -42.31
N GLN A 416 -7.69 13.84 -41.24
CA GLN A 416 -8.22 13.52 -39.91
C GLN A 416 -8.55 14.76 -39.06
N LEU A 417 -7.80 15.86 -39.22
CA LEU A 417 -8.00 17.08 -38.41
C LEU A 417 -8.64 18.22 -39.20
N GLY A 418 -8.78 18.11 -40.52
CA GLY A 418 -9.32 19.19 -41.36
C GLY A 418 -8.40 20.42 -41.45
N VAL A 419 -7.14 20.29 -41.05
CA VAL A 419 -6.14 21.38 -41.07
C VAL A 419 -5.27 21.24 -42.31
N GLN A 420 -5.37 22.19 -43.25
CA GLN A 420 -4.45 22.27 -44.38
C GLN A 420 -3.07 22.72 -43.88
N THR A 421 -2.03 21.92 -44.11
CA THR A 421 -0.64 22.17 -43.67
C THR A 421 -0.08 23.51 -44.18
N THR A 422 -0.63 24.05 -45.27
CA THR A 422 -0.26 25.33 -45.88
C THR A 422 -1.05 26.55 -45.37
N SER A 423 -2.11 26.35 -44.55
CA SER A 423 -3.01 27.42 -44.11
C SER A 423 -3.06 27.57 -42.57
N ALA A 424 -1.87 27.63 -41.95
CA ALA A 424 -1.70 27.88 -40.51
C ALA A 424 -2.27 29.24 -40.01
N LYS A 425 -2.71 30.12 -40.93
CA LYS A 425 -3.24 31.45 -40.60
C LYS A 425 -4.66 31.47 -40.01
N ARG A 426 -5.46 30.39 -40.12
CA ARG A 426 -6.86 30.38 -39.61
C ARG A 426 -7.03 29.78 -38.19
N VAL A 427 -6.00 29.15 -37.63
CA VAL A 427 -6.05 28.48 -36.31
C VAL A 427 -5.56 29.42 -35.17
N SER A 428 -5.22 30.66 -35.50
CA SER A 428 -4.50 31.62 -34.64
C SER A 428 -5.35 32.40 -33.65
N GLN A 429 -6.67 32.21 -33.56
CA GLN A 429 -7.46 32.89 -32.54
C GLN A 429 -7.45 32.09 -31.22
N GLY A 430 -6.69 32.56 -30.23
CA GLY A 430 -7.03 32.31 -28.82
C GLY A 430 -5.95 31.83 -27.84
N LEU A 431 -4.65 31.82 -28.19
CA LEU A 431 -3.61 31.90 -27.16
C LEU A 431 -2.90 33.24 -27.33
N PRO A 432 -2.66 34.01 -26.26
CA PRO A 432 -1.78 35.17 -26.34
C PRO A 432 -0.48 34.71 -26.99
N GLY A 433 -0.17 35.23 -28.17
CA GLY A 433 1.12 34.99 -28.79
C GLY A 433 2.23 35.40 -27.82
N CYS A 434 3.43 34.86 -28.04
CA CYS A 434 4.67 35.33 -27.42
C CYS A 434 5.03 36.78 -27.81
N ALA A 435 4.08 37.71 -27.80
CA ALA A 435 4.39 39.11 -27.69
C ALA A 435 4.96 39.29 -26.28
N ALA A 436 6.29 39.28 -26.22
CA ALA A 436 7.07 39.85 -25.14
C ALA A 436 6.57 41.28 -24.90
N GLY A 437 5.63 41.42 -23.98
CA GLY A 437 5.24 42.66 -23.36
C GLY A 437 5.08 42.37 -21.89
N ASP A 438 6.05 42.82 -21.08
CA ASP A 438 6.06 43.08 -19.63
C ASP A 438 5.13 42.29 -18.68
N LYS A 439 4.69 41.08 -19.03
CA LYS A 439 3.95 40.21 -18.11
C LYS A 439 4.94 39.55 -17.17
N ARG A 440 5.02 40.11 -15.96
CA ARG A 440 5.69 39.48 -14.82
C ARG A 440 4.96 38.16 -14.50
N TRP A 441 5.57 37.04 -14.87
CA TRP A 441 5.06 35.71 -14.55
C TRP A 441 5.06 35.51 -13.02
N PRO A 442 3.97 34.98 -12.42
CA PRO A 442 3.92 34.75 -10.98
C PRO A 442 4.87 33.63 -10.56
N PHE A 443 5.39 33.70 -9.35
CA PHE A 443 6.12 32.59 -8.74
C PHE A 443 5.16 31.40 -8.50
N VAL A 444 5.60 30.17 -8.81
CA VAL A 444 4.78 28.95 -8.70
C VAL A 444 5.47 27.89 -7.83
N SER A 445 4.70 27.16 -7.02
CA SER A 445 5.20 25.98 -6.29
C SER A 445 4.67 24.72 -6.99
N VAL A 446 5.57 23.86 -7.46
CA VAL A 446 5.24 22.55 -8.05
C VAL A 446 5.34 21.49 -6.95
N VAL A 447 4.26 20.77 -6.68
CA VAL A 447 4.19 19.70 -5.69
C VAL A 447 4.15 18.35 -6.39
N ILE A 448 5.06 17.46 -6.00
CA ILE A 448 5.15 16.08 -6.50
C ILE A 448 5.04 15.13 -5.32
N ALA A 449 3.91 14.43 -5.20
CA ALA A 449 3.75 13.41 -4.17
C ALA A 449 4.29 12.07 -4.67
N THR A 450 5.09 11.39 -3.85
CA THR A 450 5.69 10.10 -4.21
C THR A 450 5.71 9.15 -3.02
N ARG A 451 5.77 7.85 -3.31
CA ARG A 451 5.99 6.81 -2.30
C ARG A 451 6.65 5.59 -2.92
N GLU A 452 7.90 5.34 -2.55
CA GLU A 452 8.66 4.14 -2.97
C GLU A 452 8.75 3.96 -4.50
N ARG A 453 8.93 5.07 -5.23
CA ARG A 453 9.01 5.10 -6.71
C ARG A 453 10.14 6.00 -7.23
N ALA A 454 11.30 5.94 -6.58
CA ALA A 454 12.47 6.77 -6.91
C ALA A 454 12.76 6.84 -8.43
N GLN A 455 12.77 5.71 -9.15
CA GLN A 455 13.03 5.69 -10.60
C GLN A 455 12.00 6.44 -11.44
N SER A 456 10.73 6.48 -11.03
CA SER A 456 9.71 7.24 -11.77
C SER A 456 9.84 8.72 -11.43
N LEU A 457 10.03 9.04 -10.15
CA LEU A 457 10.32 10.40 -9.69
C LEU A 457 11.53 11.01 -10.40
N GLU A 458 12.60 10.26 -10.60
CA GLU A 458 13.79 10.74 -11.30
C GLU A 458 13.47 11.20 -12.73
N ARG A 459 12.70 10.40 -13.48
CA ARG A 459 12.23 10.80 -14.83
C ARG A 459 11.34 12.04 -14.79
N CYS A 460 10.43 12.11 -13.81
CA CYS A 460 9.57 13.27 -13.63
C CYS A 460 10.40 14.54 -13.34
N LEU A 461 11.33 14.48 -12.38
CA LEU A 461 12.23 15.58 -12.03
C LEU A 461 13.10 16.03 -13.22
N ALA A 462 13.59 15.09 -14.02
CA ALA A 462 14.31 15.40 -15.25
C ALA A 462 13.47 16.25 -16.20
N SER A 463 12.18 15.94 -16.39
CA SER A 463 11.28 16.75 -17.23
C SER A 463 10.93 18.11 -16.62
N VAL A 464 10.75 18.17 -15.29
CA VAL A 464 10.48 19.41 -14.55
C VAL A 464 11.67 20.38 -14.61
N ALA A 465 12.89 19.84 -14.66
CA ALA A 465 14.10 20.65 -14.79
C ALA A 465 14.22 21.35 -16.16
N GLU A 466 13.48 20.91 -17.17
CA GLU A 466 13.47 21.47 -18.53
C GLU A 466 12.27 22.41 -18.78
N LEU A 467 11.54 22.82 -17.73
CA LEU A 467 10.41 23.73 -17.87
C LEU A 467 10.84 25.13 -18.32
N GLU A 468 10.18 25.65 -19.35
CA GLU A 468 10.34 27.01 -19.87
C GLU A 468 9.52 28.02 -19.04
N TYR A 469 9.81 28.12 -17.74
CA TYR A 469 9.14 29.02 -16.80
C TYR A 469 10.14 29.79 -15.93
N PRO A 470 10.00 31.12 -15.76
CA PRO A 470 11.08 31.94 -15.23
C PRO A 470 11.34 31.80 -13.72
N ASP A 471 10.32 31.54 -12.89
CA ASP A 471 10.50 31.50 -11.43
C ASP A 471 9.55 30.50 -10.75
N PHE A 472 10.10 29.40 -10.23
CA PHE A 472 9.33 28.37 -9.53
C PHE A 472 10.18 27.59 -8.51
N GLU A 473 9.51 26.90 -7.58
CA GLU A 473 10.11 25.88 -6.70
C GLU A 473 9.48 24.51 -6.94
N VAL A 474 10.21 23.45 -6.61
CA VAL A 474 9.74 22.06 -6.67
C VAL A 474 9.77 21.47 -5.27
N ILE A 475 8.66 20.89 -4.84
CA ILE A 475 8.47 20.29 -3.53
C ILE A 475 8.12 18.82 -3.73
N VAL A 476 9.08 17.95 -3.45
CA VAL A 476 8.86 16.50 -3.45
C VAL A 476 8.37 16.09 -2.07
N VAL A 477 7.14 15.59 -2.00
CA VAL A 477 6.54 15.08 -0.77
C VAL A 477 6.65 13.55 -0.75
N ASP A 478 7.54 13.04 0.09
CA ASP A 478 7.74 11.61 0.32
C ASP A 478 6.73 11.10 1.35
N ASN A 479 5.73 10.34 0.88
CA ASN A 479 4.57 9.95 1.67
C ASN A 479 4.75 8.60 2.37
N ASN A 480 4.82 8.66 3.70
CA ASN A 480 5.01 7.55 4.63
C ASN A 480 6.09 6.58 4.12
N PRO A 481 7.33 7.07 3.92
CA PRO A 481 8.42 6.28 3.38
C PRO A 481 8.79 5.13 4.32
N ALA A 482 9.05 3.97 3.72
CA ALA A 482 9.65 2.81 4.38
C ALA A 482 11.18 2.79 4.18
N THR A 483 11.70 3.52 3.18
CA THR A 483 13.12 3.60 2.84
C THR A 483 13.61 5.05 2.72
N SER A 484 14.92 5.27 2.66
CA SER A 484 15.52 6.60 2.43
C SER A 484 15.74 6.92 0.95
N ALA A 485 15.37 6.03 0.02
CA ALA A 485 15.70 6.12 -1.39
C ALA A 485 15.19 7.41 -2.06
N THR A 486 13.96 7.86 -1.74
CA THR A 486 13.40 9.12 -2.25
C THR A 486 14.24 10.32 -1.80
N ARG A 487 14.62 10.35 -0.51
CA ARG A 487 15.41 11.44 0.07
C ARG A 487 16.79 11.53 -0.56
N GLU A 488 17.45 10.38 -0.72
CA GLU A 488 18.77 10.29 -1.35
C GLU A 488 18.73 10.72 -2.81
N LEU A 489 17.72 10.28 -3.58
CA LEU A 489 17.52 10.71 -4.95
C LEU A 489 17.33 12.23 -5.05
N VAL A 490 16.48 12.82 -4.21
CA VAL A 490 16.23 14.27 -4.22
C VAL A 490 17.49 15.05 -3.88
N ALA A 491 18.27 14.59 -2.90
CA ALA A 491 19.55 15.21 -2.55
C ALA A 491 20.57 15.14 -3.69
N ALA A 492 20.71 13.97 -4.33
CA ALA A 492 21.60 13.79 -5.47
C ALA A 492 21.19 14.66 -6.67
N PHE A 493 19.89 14.69 -6.98
CA PHE A 493 19.35 15.51 -8.08
C PHE A 493 19.56 17.00 -7.81
N SER A 494 19.33 17.45 -6.58
CA SER A 494 19.57 18.85 -6.18
C SER A 494 21.04 19.25 -6.31
N ALA A 495 21.98 18.33 -6.02
CA ALA A 495 23.41 18.58 -6.21
C ALA A 495 23.80 18.66 -7.69
N GLN A 496 23.17 17.86 -8.55
CA GLN A 496 23.41 17.87 -10.01
C GLN A 496 22.77 19.06 -10.73
N ARG A 497 21.67 19.61 -10.19
CA ARG A 497 20.90 20.71 -10.79
C ARG A 497 20.68 21.85 -9.77
N PRO A 498 21.73 22.56 -9.33
CA PRO A 498 21.64 23.56 -8.27
C PRO A 498 20.77 24.79 -8.62
N ALA A 499 20.53 25.03 -9.92
CA ALA A 499 19.64 26.09 -10.39
C ALA A 499 18.15 25.80 -10.09
N LEU A 500 17.77 24.52 -9.93
CA LEU A 500 16.41 24.13 -9.61
C LEU A 500 16.18 24.23 -8.09
N ARG A 501 15.22 25.05 -7.65
CA ARG A 501 14.85 25.18 -6.24
C ARG A 501 14.06 23.96 -5.75
N LEU A 502 14.77 22.85 -5.53
CA LEU A 502 14.21 21.55 -5.16
C LEU A 502 14.22 21.35 -3.64
N ARG A 503 13.07 20.97 -3.07
CA ARG A 503 12.88 20.74 -1.63
C ARG A 503 12.29 19.35 -1.36
N TYR A 504 12.91 18.62 -0.45
CA TYR A 504 12.36 17.37 0.10
C TYR A 504 11.47 17.68 1.31
N VAL A 505 10.27 17.08 1.34
CA VAL A 505 9.35 17.14 2.48
C VAL A 505 8.86 15.74 2.79
N ARG A 506 8.89 15.37 4.06
CA ARG A 506 8.37 14.08 4.54
C ARG A 506 6.96 14.26 5.11
N GLU A 507 6.04 13.38 4.71
CA GLU A 507 4.71 13.26 5.32
C GLU A 507 4.55 11.86 5.92
N ASP A 508 4.48 11.73 7.23
CA ASP A 508 4.35 10.42 7.89
C ASP A 508 2.93 9.85 7.83
N PHE A 509 1.92 10.69 7.62
CA PHE A 509 0.54 10.24 7.51
C PHE A 509 0.28 9.65 6.11
N PRO A 510 -0.11 8.37 6.00
CA PRO A 510 -0.27 7.72 4.70
C PRO A 510 -1.47 8.28 3.94
N GLY A 511 -1.29 8.55 2.65
CA GLY A 511 -2.35 8.96 1.73
C GLY A 511 -1.92 10.06 0.78
N GLY A 512 -2.31 9.96 -0.50
CA GLY A 512 -2.02 10.96 -1.53
C GLY A 512 -2.57 12.35 -1.16
N ALA A 513 -3.81 12.41 -0.67
CA ALA A 513 -4.40 13.65 -0.18
C ALA A 513 -3.61 14.29 0.99
N ALA A 514 -3.08 13.48 1.91
CA ALA A 514 -2.23 13.97 2.99
C ALA A 514 -0.89 14.52 2.45
N ALA A 515 -0.30 13.83 1.48
CA ALA A 515 0.92 14.29 0.81
C ALA A 515 0.68 15.61 0.06
N HIS A 516 -0.42 15.74 -0.68
CA HIS A 516 -0.79 16.99 -1.36
C HIS A 516 -0.97 18.13 -0.36
N ASN A 517 -1.71 17.91 0.73
CA ASN A 517 -1.90 18.94 1.76
C ASN A 517 -0.59 19.33 2.44
N ARG A 518 0.31 18.36 2.69
CA ARG A 518 1.66 18.65 3.18
C ARG A 518 2.46 19.51 2.20
N GLY A 519 2.33 19.24 0.90
CA GLY A 519 2.90 20.07 -0.16
C GLY A 519 2.34 21.49 -0.14
N VAL A 520 1.03 21.66 0.01
CA VAL A 520 0.36 22.97 0.10
C VAL A 520 0.87 23.80 1.28
N LEU A 521 1.08 23.16 2.42
CA LEU A 521 1.64 23.80 3.62
C LEU A 521 3.11 24.19 3.44
N ALA A 522 3.87 23.43 2.65
CA ALA A 522 5.28 23.71 2.38
C ALA A 522 5.51 24.72 1.26
N ALA A 523 4.53 24.88 0.36
CA ALA A 523 4.54 25.81 -0.77
C ALA A 523 4.68 27.26 -0.31
N ARG A 524 5.29 28.11 -1.12
CA ARG A 524 5.38 29.55 -0.87
C ARG A 524 4.54 30.37 -1.84
N ALA A 525 4.28 29.84 -3.03
CA ALA A 525 3.55 30.51 -4.09
C ALA A 525 2.04 30.65 -3.82
N GLU A 526 1.43 31.63 -4.50
CA GLU A 526 -0.03 31.75 -4.58
C GLU A 526 -0.64 30.70 -5.51
N ILE A 527 0.04 30.34 -6.60
CA ILE A 527 -0.35 29.26 -7.49
C ILE A 527 0.45 28.00 -7.14
N ILE A 528 -0.25 26.89 -6.91
CA ILE A 528 0.33 25.60 -6.56
C ILE A 528 -0.06 24.60 -7.64
N ALA A 529 0.92 24.12 -8.39
CA ALA A 529 0.77 23.09 -9.42
C ALA A 529 1.07 21.71 -8.81
N PHE A 530 0.35 20.68 -9.25
CA PHE A 530 0.48 19.30 -8.81
C PHE A 530 0.71 18.40 -10.01
N THR A 531 1.64 17.46 -9.84
CA THR A 531 1.88 16.39 -10.80
C THR A 531 2.31 15.12 -10.08
N ASP A 532 2.08 13.97 -10.71
CA ASP A 532 2.43 12.66 -10.16
C ASP A 532 3.89 12.28 -10.47
N ASP A 533 4.42 11.29 -9.76
CA ASP A 533 5.79 10.78 -9.98
C ASP A 533 5.95 9.88 -11.21
N ASP A 534 4.86 9.42 -11.82
CA ASP A 534 4.86 8.55 -13.00
C ASP A 534 4.47 9.27 -14.30
N VAL A 535 4.79 10.57 -14.38
CA VAL A 535 4.61 11.38 -15.58
C VAL A 535 5.87 12.11 -16.03
N VAL A 536 5.85 12.56 -17.29
CA VAL A 536 6.80 13.48 -17.90
C VAL A 536 6.02 14.72 -18.32
N VAL A 537 6.41 15.91 -17.87
CA VAL A 537 5.73 17.16 -18.22
C VAL A 537 6.29 17.77 -19.50
N ASP A 538 5.45 18.43 -20.28
CA ASP A 538 5.91 19.23 -21.42
C ASP A 538 6.66 20.47 -20.93
N LYS A 539 7.67 20.93 -21.67
CA LYS A 539 8.44 22.13 -21.32
C LYS A 539 7.59 23.39 -21.17
N GLY A 540 6.46 23.48 -21.89
CA GLY A 540 5.48 24.57 -21.78
C GLY A 540 4.39 24.34 -20.72
N TRP A 541 4.40 23.21 -20.02
CA TRP A 541 3.34 22.77 -19.10
C TRP A 541 2.97 23.83 -18.05
N LEU A 542 3.96 24.32 -17.31
CA LEU A 542 3.72 25.27 -16.22
C LEU A 542 3.22 26.63 -16.73
N ARG A 543 3.75 27.08 -17.88
CA ARG A 543 3.30 28.32 -18.54
C ARG A 543 1.84 28.20 -18.96
N ALA A 544 1.45 27.07 -19.53
CA ALA A 544 0.08 26.82 -19.95
C ALA A 544 -0.90 26.75 -18.76
N LEU A 545 -0.53 26.05 -17.67
CA LEU A 545 -1.33 26.04 -16.44
C LEU A 545 -1.57 27.46 -15.91
N VAL A 546 -0.50 28.28 -15.81
CA VAL A 546 -0.60 29.67 -15.34
C VAL A 546 -1.46 30.52 -16.29
N ALA A 547 -1.31 30.36 -17.61
CA ALA A 547 -2.13 31.06 -18.58
C ALA A 547 -3.62 30.74 -18.45
N GLY A 548 -3.98 29.52 -18.00
CA GLY A 548 -5.36 29.11 -17.76
C GLY A 548 -6.08 29.93 -16.68
N PHE A 549 -5.36 30.49 -15.70
CA PHE A 549 -5.96 31.33 -14.67
C PHE A 549 -6.46 32.67 -15.23
N GLY A 550 -5.95 33.10 -16.38
CA GLY A 550 -6.42 34.30 -17.10
C GLY A 550 -7.55 34.04 -18.10
N ALA A 551 -8.04 32.80 -18.22
CA ALA A 551 -9.03 32.42 -19.25
C ALA A 551 -10.48 32.73 -18.87
N ALA A 552 -10.76 32.99 -17.58
CA ALA A 552 -12.09 33.32 -17.07
C ALA A 552 -11.96 34.12 -15.77
N GLU A 553 -13.08 34.61 -15.25
CA GLU A 553 -13.12 35.26 -13.94
C GLU A 553 -13.09 34.22 -12.81
N ARG A 554 -12.48 34.60 -11.68
CA ARG A 554 -12.43 33.81 -10.43
C ARG A 554 -11.96 32.37 -10.64
N VAL A 555 -10.93 32.15 -11.44
CA VAL A 555 -10.38 30.81 -11.68
C VAL A 555 -9.69 30.32 -10.41
N GLY A 556 -10.23 29.26 -9.80
CA GLY A 556 -9.65 28.63 -8.61
C GLY A 556 -8.80 27.40 -8.93
N CYS A 557 -9.00 26.82 -10.13
CA CYS A 557 -8.28 25.63 -10.57
C CYS A 557 -8.11 25.61 -12.09
N VAL A 558 -6.93 25.17 -12.54
CA VAL A 558 -6.63 24.86 -13.93
C VAL A 558 -6.19 23.41 -14.02
N THR A 559 -6.73 22.65 -14.96
CA THR A 559 -6.32 21.27 -15.28
C THR A 559 -5.77 21.19 -16.69
N GLY A 560 -5.06 20.10 -17.02
CA GLY A 560 -4.40 19.97 -18.33
C GLY A 560 -4.62 18.64 -19.05
N MET A 561 -4.06 18.55 -20.25
CA MET A 561 -4.10 17.35 -21.09
C MET A 561 -3.10 16.30 -20.59
N ILE A 562 -3.53 15.05 -20.64
CA ILE A 562 -2.70 13.89 -20.29
C ILE A 562 -2.82 12.88 -21.41
N LEU A 563 -1.68 12.47 -21.95
CA LEU A 563 -1.57 11.42 -22.96
C LEU A 563 -0.75 10.24 -22.41
N PRO A 564 -0.86 9.03 -22.98
CA PRO A 564 0.04 7.94 -22.64
C PRO A 564 1.49 8.32 -22.96
N ALA A 565 2.45 7.96 -22.11
CA ALA A 565 3.88 8.05 -22.42
C ALA A 565 4.36 6.90 -23.31
N GLU A 566 3.67 5.76 -23.25
CA GLU A 566 3.93 4.58 -24.07
C GLU A 566 2.66 3.73 -24.20
N LEU A 567 2.57 2.93 -25.28
CA LEU A 567 1.51 1.96 -25.53
C LEU A 567 2.12 0.64 -26.03
N GLU A 568 2.85 -0.03 -25.14
CA GLU A 568 3.60 -1.25 -25.42
C GLU A 568 2.82 -2.53 -25.11
N THR A 569 1.86 -2.46 -24.18
CA THR A 569 1.15 -3.65 -23.67
C THR A 569 -0.37 -3.50 -23.75
N ALA A 570 -1.07 -4.64 -23.87
CA ALA A 570 -2.53 -4.68 -23.91
C ALA A 570 -3.20 -3.96 -22.72
N PRO A 571 -2.72 -4.09 -21.47
CA PRO A 571 -3.24 -3.31 -20.35
C PRO A 571 -3.22 -1.79 -20.56
N GLN A 572 -2.18 -1.25 -21.21
CA GLN A 572 -2.10 0.19 -21.49
C GLN A 572 -3.13 0.59 -22.54
N GLY A 573 -3.27 -0.22 -23.61
CA GLY A 573 -4.32 -0.03 -24.61
C GLY A 573 -5.74 -0.12 -24.05
N TRP A 574 -6.00 -1.05 -23.13
CA TRP A 574 -7.29 -1.18 -22.47
C TRP A 574 -7.61 -0.01 -21.54
N LEU A 575 -6.62 0.63 -20.92
CA LEU A 575 -6.85 1.86 -20.16
C LEU A 575 -7.31 3.01 -21.08
N GLU A 576 -6.71 3.14 -22.26
CA GLU A 576 -7.16 4.10 -23.27
C GLU A 576 -8.58 3.79 -23.76
N GLN A 577 -8.91 2.51 -23.98
CA GLN A 577 -10.29 2.08 -24.33
C GLN A 577 -11.30 2.33 -23.21
N TYR A 578 -10.89 2.23 -21.94
CA TYR A 578 -11.75 2.53 -20.79
C TYR A 578 -12.13 4.03 -20.72
N GLY A 579 -11.30 4.90 -21.29
CA GLY A 579 -11.56 6.34 -21.36
C GLY A 579 -10.29 7.21 -21.27
N GLY A 580 -9.14 6.61 -20.94
CA GLY A 580 -7.86 7.32 -20.80
C GLY A 580 -7.94 8.52 -19.85
N PHE A 581 -6.99 9.44 -20.01
CA PHE A 581 -6.99 10.71 -19.27
C PHE A 581 -7.25 11.95 -20.14
N ASN A 582 -7.17 11.80 -21.46
CA ASN A 582 -7.42 12.91 -22.39
C ASN A 582 -8.86 13.41 -22.27
N LYS A 583 -9.06 14.73 -22.20
CA LYS A 583 -10.39 15.35 -22.16
C LYS A 583 -10.72 16.13 -23.44
N GLY A 584 -9.84 16.15 -24.44
CA GLY A 584 -10.04 16.84 -25.71
C GLY A 584 -9.06 18.00 -25.93
N PHE A 585 -9.16 18.66 -27.08
CA PHE A 585 -8.19 19.66 -27.55
C PHE A 585 -8.66 21.11 -27.38
N GLU A 586 -9.83 21.30 -26.76
CA GLU A 586 -10.46 22.60 -26.58
C GLU A 586 -10.29 23.11 -25.15
N LEU A 587 -9.99 24.41 -25.03
CA LEU A 587 -10.04 25.11 -23.76
C LEU A 587 -11.49 25.20 -23.30
N ARG A 588 -11.76 24.81 -22.06
CA ARG A 588 -13.12 24.85 -21.48
C ARG A 588 -13.07 25.40 -20.07
N ALA A 589 -14.03 26.23 -19.72
CA ALA A 589 -14.23 26.73 -18.37
C ALA A 589 -15.54 26.16 -17.81
N PHE A 590 -15.57 25.88 -16.51
CA PHE A 590 -16.69 25.25 -15.82
C PHE A 590 -17.01 25.99 -14.53
N ASN A 591 -18.28 26.33 -14.33
CA ASN A 591 -18.82 26.89 -13.09
C ASN A 591 -20.31 26.51 -12.94
N LEU A 592 -20.90 26.86 -11.80
CA LEU A 592 -22.33 26.56 -11.52
C LEU A 592 -23.31 27.54 -12.18
N THR A 593 -22.82 28.59 -12.85
CA THR A 593 -23.62 29.69 -13.40
C THR A 593 -23.77 29.54 -14.92
N ASP A 594 -22.99 30.29 -15.68
CA ASP A 594 -23.05 30.49 -17.12
C ASP A 594 -22.22 29.48 -17.92
N ARG A 595 -21.42 28.65 -17.25
CA ARG A 595 -20.49 27.69 -17.88
C ARG A 595 -20.75 26.25 -17.47
N ARG A 596 -22.04 25.89 -17.43
CA ARG A 596 -22.49 24.53 -17.12
C ARG A 596 -22.61 23.69 -18.41
N PRO A 597 -21.96 22.52 -18.49
CA PRO A 597 -22.17 21.61 -19.61
C PRO A 597 -23.60 21.03 -19.55
N PRO A 598 -24.21 20.69 -20.70
CA PRO A 598 -25.56 20.15 -20.78
C PRO A 598 -25.58 18.67 -20.34
N SER A 599 -25.33 18.42 -19.06
CA SER A 599 -25.33 17.08 -18.47
C SER A 599 -26.13 17.06 -17.17
N PRO A 600 -27.08 16.13 -17.00
CA PRO A 600 -27.82 15.98 -15.75
C PRO A 600 -26.89 15.58 -14.59
N LEU A 601 -25.75 14.94 -14.89
CA LEU A 601 -24.77 14.51 -13.89
C LEU A 601 -23.87 15.65 -13.41
N TYR A 602 -23.96 16.86 -13.96
CA TYR A 602 -23.13 17.98 -13.53
C TYR A 602 -23.61 18.57 -12.18
N PRO A 603 -22.72 18.85 -11.20
CA PRO A 603 -21.25 18.76 -11.23
C PRO A 603 -20.67 17.44 -10.68
N TYR A 604 -21.51 16.42 -10.43
CA TYR A 604 -21.12 15.14 -9.82
C TYR A 604 -20.28 14.24 -10.74
N ALA A 605 -20.36 14.39 -12.06
CA ALA A 605 -19.46 13.74 -13.01
C ALA A 605 -18.10 14.48 -13.11
N ALA A 606 -17.42 14.68 -11.98
CA ALA A 606 -16.24 15.53 -11.86
C ALA A 606 -15.03 15.12 -12.73
N GLY A 607 -15.03 13.89 -13.28
CA GLY A 607 -13.98 13.43 -14.19
C GLY A 607 -13.94 14.16 -15.54
N ILE A 608 -14.95 14.98 -15.86
CA ILE A 608 -14.92 15.88 -17.03
C ILE A 608 -13.96 17.06 -16.83
N PHE A 609 -13.64 17.41 -15.58
CA PHE A 609 -12.83 18.57 -15.26
C PHE A 609 -11.35 18.37 -15.54
N GLY A 610 -10.83 17.15 -15.38
CA GLY A 610 -9.41 16.86 -15.51
C GLY A 610 -9.03 15.59 -14.75
N SER A 611 -7.77 15.52 -14.32
CA SER A 611 -7.19 14.41 -13.56
C SER A 611 -6.16 14.94 -12.57
N GLY A 612 -6.03 14.29 -11.41
CA GLY A 612 -5.12 14.69 -10.33
C GLY A 612 -3.65 14.82 -10.73
N ALA A 613 -3.21 14.11 -11.76
CA ALA A 613 -1.83 14.18 -12.24
C ALA A 613 -1.51 15.50 -12.97
N ASN A 614 -2.50 16.30 -13.39
CA ASN A 614 -2.28 17.55 -14.13
C ASN A 614 -3.26 18.64 -13.68
N MET A 615 -2.92 19.31 -12.58
CA MET A 615 -3.77 20.33 -11.98
C MET A 615 -2.95 21.43 -11.30
N ALA A 616 -3.49 22.63 -11.26
CA ALA A 616 -2.99 23.75 -10.47
C ALA A 616 -4.15 24.46 -9.79
N PHE A 617 -3.92 24.98 -8.59
CA PHE A 617 -4.92 25.72 -7.82
C PHE A 617 -4.35 27.03 -7.34
N THR A 618 -5.23 28.02 -7.13
CA THR A 618 -4.87 29.12 -6.24
C THR A 618 -4.86 28.61 -4.80
N ARG A 619 -3.93 29.13 -4.01
CA ARG A 619 -3.86 28.89 -2.57
C ARG A 619 -5.17 29.29 -1.90
N GLU A 620 -5.76 30.41 -2.31
CA GLU A 620 -7.07 30.86 -1.81
C GLU A 620 -8.14 29.77 -1.98
N ALA A 621 -8.29 29.20 -3.18
CA ALA A 621 -9.29 28.19 -3.45
C ALA A 621 -9.07 26.93 -2.59
N LEU A 622 -7.83 26.41 -2.52
CA LEU A 622 -7.50 25.23 -1.71
C LEU A 622 -7.86 25.42 -0.23
N PHE A 623 -7.55 26.58 0.34
CA PHE A 623 -7.88 26.87 1.73
C PHE A 623 -9.38 27.11 1.95
N ALA A 624 -10.10 27.65 0.96
CA ALA A 624 -11.54 27.90 1.06
C ALA A 624 -12.36 26.63 1.28
N PHE A 625 -11.96 25.50 0.69
CA PHE A 625 -12.63 24.20 0.89
C PHE A 625 -11.88 23.23 1.81
N GLY A 626 -10.75 23.65 2.39
CA GLY A 626 -10.01 22.88 3.41
C GLY A 626 -9.00 21.85 2.86
N GLY A 627 -8.58 22.00 1.60
CA GLY A 627 -7.62 21.13 0.92
C GLY A 627 -8.20 19.80 0.46
N PHE A 628 -7.33 18.84 0.13
CA PHE A 628 -7.72 17.50 -0.29
C PHE A 628 -8.25 16.69 0.91
N ASP A 629 -9.30 15.89 0.75
CA ASP A 629 -9.85 15.09 1.86
C ASP A 629 -8.96 13.86 2.15
N PRO A 630 -8.31 13.73 3.33
CA PRO A 630 -7.45 12.57 3.67
C PRO A 630 -8.19 11.24 3.72
N ALA A 631 -9.52 11.26 3.75
CA ALA A 631 -10.34 10.06 3.66
C ALA A 631 -10.38 9.45 2.26
N LEU A 632 -9.98 10.21 1.24
CA LEU A 632 -9.95 9.84 -0.18
C LEU A 632 -8.52 9.63 -0.68
N GLY A 633 -8.41 9.11 -1.89
CA GLY A 633 -7.15 8.97 -2.60
C GLY A 633 -6.31 7.74 -2.29
N PRO A 634 -5.26 7.49 -3.09
CA PRO A 634 -4.36 6.36 -2.91
C PRO A 634 -3.75 6.36 -1.50
N GLY A 635 -3.63 5.19 -0.87
CA GLY A 635 -3.12 5.06 0.50
C GLY A 635 -4.17 5.21 1.61
N SER A 636 -5.36 5.75 1.29
CA SER A 636 -6.53 5.72 2.19
C SER A 636 -7.39 4.48 1.97
N GLN A 637 -8.49 4.31 2.74
CA GLN A 637 -9.49 3.29 2.40
C GLN A 637 -10.37 3.69 1.21
N GLY A 638 -10.42 4.97 0.83
CA GLY A 638 -11.14 5.47 -0.35
C GLY A 638 -10.45 5.15 -1.68
N VAL A 639 -9.15 4.82 -1.65
CA VAL A 639 -8.30 4.33 -2.77
C VAL A 639 -8.14 5.30 -3.96
N GLY A 640 -9.03 6.29 -4.13
CA GLY A 640 -9.03 7.31 -5.18
C GLY A 640 -10.07 8.41 -4.88
N GLY A 641 -10.30 9.31 -5.84
CA GLY A 641 -11.39 10.30 -5.84
C GLY A 641 -11.12 11.60 -5.08
N GLU A 642 -9.91 11.80 -4.58
CA GLU A 642 -9.45 13.02 -3.92
C GLU A 642 -9.40 14.22 -4.86
N ASP A 643 -9.01 13.99 -6.12
CA ASP A 643 -8.99 14.99 -7.19
C ASP A 643 -10.42 15.37 -7.62
N LEU A 644 -11.29 14.37 -7.80
CA LEU A 644 -12.71 14.58 -8.09
C LEU A 644 -13.38 15.42 -7.01
N ALA A 645 -13.08 15.12 -5.73
CA ALA A 645 -13.58 15.90 -4.61
C ALA A 645 -13.08 17.35 -4.64
N ALA A 646 -11.77 17.56 -4.90
CA ALA A 646 -11.20 18.90 -5.00
C ALA A 646 -11.80 19.69 -6.17
N PHE A 647 -11.96 19.10 -7.35
CA PHE A 647 -12.57 19.77 -8.51
C PHE A 647 -14.04 20.11 -8.25
N PHE A 648 -14.80 19.20 -7.65
CA PHE A 648 -16.17 19.46 -7.22
C PHE A 648 -16.24 20.59 -6.19
N ASP A 649 -15.32 20.62 -5.23
CA ASP A 649 -15.26 21.65 -4.21
C ASP A 649 -14.94 23.02 -4.82
N VAL A 650 -14.04 23.12 -5.81
CA VAL A 650 -13.77 24.37 -6.55
C VAL A 650 -15.05 24.98 -7.10
N VAL A 651 -15.81 24.21 -7.92
CA VAL A 651 -17.02 24.75 -8.55
C VAL A 651 -18.14 25.00 -7.54
N THR A 652 -18.27 24.17 -6.49
CA THR A 652 -19.32 24.36 -5.47
C THR A 652 -19.03 25.46 -4.45
N HIS A 653 -17.78 25.96 -4.39
CA HIS A 653 -17.40 27.15 -3.63
C HIS A 653 -17.37 28.43 -4.50
N GLY A 654 -17.94 28.37 -5.72
CA GLY A 654 -18.14 29.56 -6.57
C GLY A 654 -16.92 30.00 -7.37
N TYR A 655 -15.91 29.13 -7.50
CA TYR A 655 -14.79 29.37 -8.41
C TYR A 655 -15.06 28.76 -9.79
N THR A 656 -14.35 29.29 -10.78
CA THR A 656 -14.28 28.68 -12.12
C THR A 656 -13.14 27.66 -12.18
N LEU A 657 -13.39 26.51 -12.79
CA LEU A 657 -12.37 25.52 -13.15
C LEU A 657 -12.11 25.58 -14.65
N VAL A 658 -10.84 25.68 -15.06
CA VAL A 658 -10.46 25.75 -16.48
C VAL A 658 -9.68 24.50 -16.90
N TYR A 659 -10.11 23.83 -17.96
CA TYR A 659 -9.32 22.83 -18.66
C TYR A 659 -8.50 23.50 -19.77
N GLN A 660 -7.17 23.47 -19.65
CA GLN A 660 -6.21 24.04 -20.59
C GLN A 660 -5.45 22.92 -21.32
N PRO A 661 -5.83 22.56 -22.56
CA PRO A 661 -5.21 21.44 -23.28
C PRO A 661 -3.72 21.64 -23.58
N ALA A 662 -3.23 22.88 -23.66
CA ALA A 662 -1.80 23.17 -23.84
C ALA A 662 -0.95 22.85 -22.61
N ALA A 663 -1.55 22.68 -21.43
CA ALA A 663 -0.86 22.17 -20.26
C ALA A 663 -0.74 20.65 -20.39
N LEU A 664 0.26 20.19 -21.12
CA LEU A 664 0.40 18.80 -21.51
C LEU A 664 1.40 18.05 -20.62
N LEU A 665 1.09 16.78 -20.37
CA LEU A 665 2.05 15.80 -19.87
C LEU A 665 1.77 14.39 -20.42
N TRP A 666 2.74 13.50 -20.23
CA TRP A 666 2.66 12.10 -20.62
C TRP A 666 2.73 11.19 -19.40
N HIS A 667 1.74 10.30 -19.25
CA HIS A 667 1.60 9.41 -18.10
C HIS A 667 2.02 7.98 -18.44
N TYR A 668 2.84 7.36 -17.59
CA TYR A 668 3.24 5.97 -17.71
C TYR A 668 2.17 5.03 -17.16
N HIS A 669 1.33 4.51 -18.07
CA HIS A 669 0.30 3.54 -17.74
C HIS A 669 0.88 2.25 -17.18
N ARG A 670 0.12 1.59 -16.31
CA ARG A 670 0.51 0.29 -15.75
C ARG A 670 0.67 -0.73 -16.90
N ARG A 671 1.89 -1.25 -17.07
CA ARG A 671 2.20 -2.27 -18.07
C ARG A 671 1.56 -3.62 -17.79
N ASP A 672 1.38 -3.95 -16.51
CA ASP A 672 0.86 -5.25 -16.07
C ASP A 672 -0.65 -5.22 -15.84
N TYR A 673 -1.30 -6.34 -16.17
CA TYR A 673 -2.75 -6.46 -16.10
C TYR A 673 -3.28 -6.37 -14.66
N GLU A 674 -2.50 -6.82 -13.70
CA GLU A 674 -2.88 -6.77 -12.29
C GLU A 674 -2.89 -5.32 -11.77
N GLY A 675 -1.92 -4.50 -12.19
CA GLY A 675 -1.89 -3.06 -12.03
C GLY A 675 -3.15 -2.40 -12.59
N LEU A 676 -3.49 -2.68 -13.84
CA LEU A 676 -4.72 -2.16 -14.47
C LEU A 676 -5.99 -2.56 -13.69
N ARG A 677 -6.14 -3.84 -13.34
CA ARG A 677 -7.30 -4.34 -12.56
C ARG A 677 -7.46 -3.57 -11.24
N ARG A 678 -6.34 -3.29 -10.57
CA ARG A 678 -6.29 -2.51 -9.32
C ARG A 678 -6.76 -1.07 -9.54
N GLN A 679 -6.26 -0.46 -10.61
CA GLN A 679 -6.58 0.92 -10.99
C GLN A 679 -8.06 1.07 -11.34
N ILE A 680 -8.62 0.19 -12.18
CA ILE A 680 -10.05 0.22 -12.56
C ILE A 680 -10.97 -0.02 -11.35
N TYR A 681 -10.62 -0.97 -10.47
CA TYR A 681 -11.35 -1.14 -9.21
C TYR A 681 -11.27 0.13 -8.35
N GLY A 682 -10.09 0.72 -8.23
CA GLY A 682 -9.84 1.96 -7.49
C GLY A 682 -10.65 3.15 -8.01
N TYR A 683 -10.80 3.29 -9.33
CA TYR A 683 -11.66 4.32 -9.93
C TYR A 683 -13.13 4.17 -9.52
N GLY A 684 -13.64 2.93 -9.52
CA GLY A 684 -14.98 2.65 -9.00
C GLY A 684 -15.14 3.04 -7.53
N VAL A 685 -14.20 2.59 -6.67
CA VAL A 685 -14.22 2.93 -5.23
C VAL A 685 -14.15 4.43 -5.01
N GLY A 686 -13.19 5.09 -5.67
CA GLY A 686 -12.93 6.52 -5.50
C GLY A 686 -14.11 7.38 -5.92
N PHE A 687 -14.77 7.05 -7.04
CA PHE A 687 -15.92 7.81 -7.52
C PHE A 687 -17.08 7.83 -6.52
N THR A 688 -17.52 6.68 -6.01
CA THR A 688 -18.63 6.63 -5.05
C THR A 688 -18.21 7.00 -3.62
N ALA A 689 -16.93 6.85 -3.28
CA ALA A 689 -16.37 7.42 -2.04
C ALA A 689 -16.47 8.96 -2.06
N PHE A 690 -16.11 9.60 -3.18
CA PHE A 690 -16.31 11.02 -3.40
C PHE A 690 -17.80 11.42 -3.30
N LEU A 691 -18.71 10.72 -3.99
CA LEU A 691 -20.14 11.03 -3.88
C LEU A 691 -20.62 10.93 -2.43
N THR A 692 -20.16 9.91 -1.70
CA THR A 692 -20.47 9.73 -0.27
C THR A 692 -19.93 10.89 0.58
N LYS A 693 -18.71 11.38 0.30
CA LYS A 693 -18.16 12.60 0.92
C LYS A 693 -19.12 13.77 0.76
N THR A 694 -19.66 13.99 -0.44
CA THR A 694 -20.58 15.11 -0.67
C THR A 694 -21.84 15.03 0.19
N VAL A 695 -22.40 13.82 0.39
CA VAL A 695 -23.60 13.57 1.22
C VAL A 695 -23.28 13.67 2.71
N VAL A 696 -22.14 13.14 3.15
CA VAL A 696 -21.70 13.23 4.55
C VAL A 696 -21.48 14.68 4.97
N GLU A 697 -20.95 15.53 4.08
CA GLU A 697 -20.76 16.96 4.35
C GLU A 697 -22.06 17.75 4.29
N ARG A 698 -23.00 17.39 3.40
CA ARG A 698 -24.33 18.02 3.29
C ARG A 698 -25.40 16.96 3.00
N PRO A 699 -26.08 16.43 4.04
CA PRO A 699 -27.04 15.33 3.90
C PRO A 699 -28.16 15.59 2.88
N ALA A 700 -28.61 16.83 2.74
CA ALA A 700 -29.64 17.22 1.77
C ALA A 700 -29.25 16.92 0.30
N ARG A 701 -27.97 16.75 -0.03
CA ARG A 701 -27.52 16.37 -1.38
C ARG A 701 -27.99 14.99 -1.83
N VAL A 702 -28.46 14.13 -0.90
CA VAL A 702 -29.06 12.84 -1.27
C VAL A 702 -30.22 13.02 -2.24
N PHE A 703 -31.04 14.07 -2.08
CA PHE A 703 -32.18 14.35 -2.96
C PHE A 703 -31.75 14.78 -4.37
N ALA A 704 -30.57 15.37 -4.52
CA ALA A 704 -29.99 15.67 -5.83
C ALA A 704 -29.40 14.42 -6.51
N LEU A 705 -28.93 13.44 -5.73
CA LEU A 705 -28.32 12.21 -6.26
C LEU A 705 -29.34 11.11 -6.60
N LEU A 706 -30.44 11.02 -5.85
CA LEU A 706 -31.51 10.03 -6.07
C LEU A 706 -32.03 10.00 -7.52
N PRO A 707 -32.45 11.13 -8.15
CA PRO A 707 -32.93 11.11 -9.53
C PRO A 707 -31.81 10.83 -10.55
N LEU A 708 -30.55 11.05 -10.17
CA LEU A 708 -29.39 10.77 -11.02
C LEU A 708 -29.03 9.28 -11.05
N GLY A 709 -29.52 8.48 -10.09
CA GLY A 709 -29.26 7.03 -10.04
C GLY A 709 -29.68 6.30 -11.31
N TRP A 710 -30.83 6.69 -11.89
CA TRP A 710 -31.30 6.14 -13.16
C TRP A 710 -30.37 6.49 -14.32
N TRP A 711 -30.00 7.77 -14.46
CA TRP A 711 -29.07 8.24 -15.49
C TRP A 711 -27.66 7.65 -15.34
N ALA A 712 -27.19 7.47 -14.11
CA ALA A 712 -25.92 6.82 -13.84
C ALA A 712 -25.96 5.34 -14.24
N LEU A 713 -27.05 4.64 -13.93
CA LEU A 713 -27.22 3.23 -14.30
C LEU A 713 -27.25 3.04 -15.82
N THR A 714 -28.02 3.87 -16.55
CA THR A 714 -28.05 3.81 -18.01
C THR A 714 -26.70 4.18 -18.63
N HIS A 715 -26.00 5.16 -18.08
CA HIS A 715 -24.65 5.53 -18.54
C HIS A 715 -23.59 4.44 -18.27
N LEU A 716 -23.76 3.63 -17.21
CA LEU A 716 -22.87 2.52 -16.89
C LEU A 716 -23.15 1.28 -17.74
N LEU A 717 -24.43 0.96 -17.96
CA LEU A 717 -24.85 -0.31 -18.57
C LEU A 717 -25.03 -0.22 -20.09
N SER A 718 -25.34 0.96 -20.64
CA SER A 718 -25.57 1.10 -22.08
C SER A 718 -24.28 0.89 -22.88
N PRO A 719 -24.25 -0.03 -23.87
CA PRO A 719 -23.11 -0.22 -24.77
C PRO A 719 -22.79 1.04 -25.60
N THR A 720 -23.80 1.85 -25.89
CA THR A 720 -23.67 3.08 -26.70
C THR A 720 -23.39 4.32 -25.86
N SER A 721 -23.28 4.19 -24.53
CA SER A 721 -22.91 5.31 -23.68
C SER A 721 -21.50 5.83 -24.04
N PRO A 722 -21.23 7.14 -23.87
CA PRO A 722 -19.88 7.68 -24.04
C PRO A 722 -18.80 6.93 -23.24
N LYS A 723 -19.16 6.31 -22.11
CA LYS A 723 -18.27 5.49 -21.28
C LYS A 723 -17.90 4.15 -21.91
N ASN A 724 -18.82 3.52 -22.64
CA ASN A 724 -18.61 2.20 -23.22
C ASN A 724 -18.28 2.24 -24.72
N ALA A 725 -18.53 3.36 -25.40
CA ALA A 725 -18.34 3.52 -26.85
C ALA A 725 -16.91 3.22 -27.35
N ASN A 726 -15.90 3.41 -26.50
CA ASN A 726 -14.50 3.16 -26.85
C ASN A 726 -14.04 1.72 -26.56
N LYS A 727 -14.85 0.90 -25.88
CA LYS A 727 -14.51 -0.49 -25.52
C LYS A 727 -14.77 -1.39 -26.72
N ARG A 728 -13.71 -2.02 -27.21
CA ARG A 728 -13.73 -2.93 -28.36
C ARG A 728 -13.94 -4.37 -27.89
N ALA A 729 -14.09 -5.30 -28.84
CA ALA A 729 -14.31 -6.72 -28.55
C ALA A 729 -13.16 -7.36 -27.74
N ASP A 730 -11.94 -6.81 -27.80
CA ASP A 730 -10.78 -7.28 -27.05
C ASP A 730 -10.73 -6.78 -25.59
N TYR A 731 -11.58 -5.80 -25.21
CA TYR A 731 -11.62 -5.24 -23.86
C TYR A 731 -12.14 -6.27 -22.85
N PRO A 732 -11.39 -6.61 -21.78
CA PRO A 732 -11.78 -7.65 -20.84
C PRO A 732 -13.07 -7.28 -20.06
N PRO A 733 -14.17 -8.06 -20.18
CA PRO A 733 -15.43 -7.75 -19.50
C PRO A 733 -15.34 -7.76 -17.97
N GLU A 734 -14.34 -8.45 -17.43
CA GLU A 734 -14.07 -8.43 -15.99
C GLU A 734 -13.62 -7.07 -15.45
N LEU A 735 -12.98 -6.21 -16.27
CA LEU A 735 -12.61 -4.86 -15.82
C LEU A 735 -13.85 -4.02 -15.53
N SER A 736 -14.89 -4.10 -16.38
CA SER A 736 -16.17 -3.42 -16.12
C SER A 736 -16.86 -3.97 -14.86
N ARG A 737 -16.78 -5.28 -14.60
CA ARG A 737 -17.31 -5.89 -13.37
C ARG A 737 -16.53 -5.46 -12.12
N LEU A 738 -15.20 -5.32 -12.22
CA LEU A 738 -14.36 -4.81 -11.14
C LEU A 738 -14.69 -3.37 -10.80
N GLU A 739 -14.85 -2.52 -11.81
CA GLU A 739 -15.31 -1.14 -11.61
C GLU A 739 -16.63 -1.12 -10.84
N LEU A 740 -17.64 -1.89 -11.26
CA LEU A 740 -18.94 -1.95 -10.60
C LEU A 740 -18.84 -2.41 -9.14
N ARG A 741 -18.00 -3.41 -8.85
CA ARG A 741 -17.69 -3.82 -7.47
C ARG A 741 -17.04 -2.70 -6.67
N GLY A 742 -16.16 -1.93 -7.30
CA GLY A 742 -15.56 -0.73 -6.70
C GLY A 742 -16.61 0.30 -6.35
N LEU A 743 -17.50 0.63 -7.30
CA LEU A 743 -18.61 1.57 -7.11
C LEU A 743 -19.48 1.17 -5.90
N LEU A 744 -19.82 -0.12 -5.77
CA LEU A 744 -20.62 -0.62 -4.64
C LEU A 744 -19.87 -0.52 -3.29
N TYR A 745 -18.55 -0.67 -3.29
CA TYR A 745 -17.74 -0.64 -2.07
C TYR A 745 -17.39 0.78 -1.60
N GLY A 746 -17.28 1.74 -2.52
CA GLY A 746 -16.81 3.10 -2.23
C GLY A 746 -17.46 3.82 -1.04
N PRO A 747 -18.80 3.77 -0.84
CA PRO A 747 -19.43 4.41 0.31
C PRO A 747 -18.93 3.85 1.65
N LEU A 748 -18.86 2.53 1.77
CA LEU A 748 -18.33 1.87 2.96
C LEU A 748 -16.83 2.16 3.14
N ALA A 749 -16.08 2.21 2.04
CA ALA A 749 -14.67 2.55 2.01
C ALA A 749 -14.41 3.94 2.59
N TYR A 750 -15.18 4.95 2.15
CA TYR A 750 -15.11 6.32 2.65
C TYR A 750 -15.44 6.42 4.14
N LEU A 751 -16.56 5.81 4.58
CA LEU A 751 -16.98 5.84 5.98
C LEU A 751 -15.94 5.17 6.90
N ARG A 752 -15.34 4.06 6.46
CA ARG A 752 -14.24 3.41 7.18
C ARG A 752 -13.00 4.29 7.24
N SER A 753 -12.66 4.97 6.14
CA SER A 753 -11.55 5.92 6.07
C SER A 753 -11.75 7.05 7.09
N ARG A 754 -12.93 7.67 7.09
CA ARG A 754 -13.33 8.71 8.04
C ARG A 754 -13.33 8.25 9.49
N TRP A 755 -13.84 7.05 9.76
CA TRP A 755 -13.82 6.50 11.11
C TRP A 755 -12.39 6.32 11.64
N ARG A 756 -11.46 5.83 10.81
CA ARG A 756 -10.03 5.73 11.19
C ARG A 756 -9.40 7.09 11.48
N LEU A 757 -9.79 8.13 10.73
CA LEU A 757 -9.31 9.49 10.95
C LEU A 757 -9.80 10.12 12.25
N ARG A 758 -10.94 9.69 12.82
CA ARG A 758 -11.47 10.25 14.09
C ARG A 758 -10.52 10.13 15.28
N GLY A 759 -9.60 9.16 15.25
CA GLY A 759 -8.58 8.97 16.29
C GLY A 759 -7.34 9.86 16.13
N VAL A 760 -7.22 10.61 15.04
CA VAL A 760 -6.06 11.43 14.69
C VAL A 760 -6.52 12.90 14.63
N ARG A 761 -6.60 13.57 15.79
CA ARG A 761 -7.03 14.98 15.84
C ARG A 761 -6.04 15.88 15.08
N GLY A 762 -6.56 16.74 14.20
CA GLY A 762 -5.85 17.90 13.64
C GLY A 762 -4.88 17.65 12.47
N ARG A 763 -4.65 16.41 12.01
CA ARG A 763 -3.72 16.15 10.90
C ARG A 763 -4.47 15.90 9.59
N GLY A 764 -4.15 16.68 8.57
CA GLY A 764 -4.49 16.39 7.18
C GLY A 764 -5.59 17.23 6.54
N ARG A 765 -6.29 18.12 7.24
CA ARG A 765 -7.10 19.18 6.58
C ARG A 765 -6.40 20.52 6.74
N LEU A 766 -6.45 21.34 5.69
CA LEU A 766 -5.99 22.71 5.78
C LEU A 766 -7.03 23.48 6.60
N VAL A 767 -6.62 24.01 7.75
CA VAL A 767 -7.42 24.97 8.52
C VAL A 767 -6.71 26.30 8.39
N ARG A 768 -7.46 27.39 8.14
CA ARG A 768 -6.90 28.74 8.28
C ARG A 768 -6.41 28.89 9.72
N GLU A 769 -5.10 28.88 9.95
CA GLU A 769 -4.58 29.57 11.13
C GLU A 769 -4.92 31.05 10.94
N ALA A 770 -5.44 31.68 11.99
CA ALA A 770 -5.63 33.13 12.01
C ALA A 770 -4.31 33.80 11.63
N PRO A 771 -4.32 34.88 10.84
CA PRO A 771 -3.10 35.56 10.45
C PRO A 771 -2.31 35.94 11.71
N HIS A 772 -1.02 35.59 11.72
CA HIS A 772 -0.06 36.04 12.72
C HIS A 772 -0.12 37.59 12.82
N PRO A 773 -0.10 38.20 14.01
CA PRO A 773 -0.33 39.63 14.17
C PRO A 773 0.93 40.40 13.77
N SER A 774 0.95 40.93 12.55
CA SER A 774 1.67 42.16 12.22
C SER A 774 1.47 42.46 10.74
N LEU A 775 0.51 43.33 10.43
CA LEU A 775 0.65 44.48 9.53
C LEU A 775 -0.66 45.30 9.60
N PRO A 776 -0.61 46.64 9.71
CA PRO A 776 -1.75 47.45 10.12
C PRO A 776 -2.83 47.49 9.03
N ALA A 777 -4.07 47.28 9.46
CA ALA A 777 -5.25 47.53 8.64
C ALA A 777 -5.51 49.04 8.60
N GLU A 778 -5.15 49.69 7.50
CA GLU A 778 -5.80 50.92 7.08
C GLU A 778 -6.12 50.86 5.59
N ARG A 779 -7.34 51.33 5.28
CA ARG A 779 -7.93 51.57 3.96
C ARG A 779 -8.60 50.36 3.32
N LEU A 780 -9.91 50.27 3.53
CA LEU A 780 -10.91 50.37 2.45
C LEU A 780 -12.30 50.50 3.08
N ALA A 781 -12.67 51.75 3.35
CA ALA A 781 -14.06 52.21 3.41
C ALA A 781 -14.19 53.28 2.32
N ALA A 782 -14.73 52.88 1.17
CA ALA A 782 -15.38 53.69 0.14
C ALA A 782 -15.91 52.74 -0.94
#